data_AF-A0A8H7G3B9-F1
#
_entry.id   AF-A0A8H7G3B9-F1
#
_cell.length_a   1.000
_cell.length_b   1.000
_cell.length_c   1.000
_cell.angle_alpha   90.00
_cell.angle_beta   90.00
_cell.angle_gamma   90.00
#
_symmetry.space_group_name_H-M   'P 1'
#
loop_
_entity.id
_entity.type
_entity.pdbx_description
1 polymer ?
#
loop_
_entity_poly.entity_id
_entity_poly.type
_entity_poly.pdbx_seq_one_letter_code
_entity_poly.pdbx_strand_id
1 'polypeptide(L)'
;MKIPTNQQKWVQVARGRPADVLRLINAPVERPASGSGDILVEVKAVGFNHMYKSMSLIPAFLRKLPAVPEVELSGVVVDPGASSFKEGDEIFGFIPPKPLSSNRGALAQYVLLKEIHATLKPTTLSWETAASLPASGITASRAMFSFDTRPKQDMRVFIAGASTALGRAALQMAKNAGAHVVASCSAGSADGVRALGPDEIVDYTASPLHLQLARGYPYNKSSPSPLAFDLIVDCIGADPMVFNHSPSYLRPDGSYVQPGLDSSAGVPVTLWRLACARWWPAWAGGVPRTFKLCGVRIAENESLERELHELAGWAEAGTLRVDVDSVHGFDKAGVMAAYARVMSGRAHGKVVVLNMRDGSSEAITSVPEEILVEIFTAYEAAMEYRGQSADPDLNDIQIYSMQPAPIFLGSICKRWRAVIDSAPSLWTRISLTVHRSLQFAAAADHVRLFNARSGSFSLQIAIALKPHPVGFWPENRMSVSDLELCQPLVEALAASVERWQNFCILAPRGFMLWLQQALSQRTPWSLPRLEKLEMLEKWFPDWPIGETDNIVTMFEASPKLRLVRLSQGMMGTEDYDIKLPWHQLEQFYPMDADIAGCARLLRKCPNLLRCQILLYEGAPTDLVRHHLQAIDIAVSDDDVANFFFHSVKLPSLLQFRLKMLQISRVPALLAPFLSESTGLQKLVLSADYIPTNDLYIVLEAVHSLTELQIDCGPKPVGATRPIYRNWLLTRLSFFPRVMNSNRYGALLPNLRVLSLIGEIDMDPGAFSSMIRSRTIENVDAQRGAVLQSLHIYIEENSRSLAVGDLEGIKNILGNRADIRVVPTESSELREALARIKAERRAKKAELESGGAGDTKPV
;
A
#
# COMPACT_ATOMS: atom_id res chain seq x y z
N MET A 1 27.99 -3.78 -10.72
CA MET A 1 27.67 -2.78 -9.68
C MET A 1 28.90 -1.95 -9.36
N LYS A 2 28.77 -0.66 -9.00
CA LYS A 2 29.93 0.16 -8.61
C LYS A 2 30.34 -0.15 -7.16
N ILE A 3 31.44 -0.87 -6.97
CA ILE A 3 31.99 -1.16 -5.64
C ILE A 3 32.48 0.16 -5.01
N PRO A 4 32.00 0.52 -3.80
CA PRO A 4 32.41 1.75 -3.12
C PRO A 4 33.86 1.65 -2.63
N THR A 5 34.53 2.79 -2.47
CA THR A 5 35.90 2.83 -1.91
C THR A 5 35.92 2.45 -0.43
N ASN A 6 34.87 2.84 0.32
CA ASN A 6 34.74 2.62 1.76
C ASN A 6 33.45 1.89 2.11
N GLN A 7 33.47 1.25 3.27
CA GLN A 7 32.36 0.55 3.88
C GLN A 7 32.28 0.81 5.39
N GLN A 8 31.08 0.64 5.93
CA GLN A 8 30.89 0.51 7.37
C GLN A 8 31.04 -0.93 7.82
N LYS A 9 31.74 -1.15 8.93
CA LYS A 9 31.80 -2.45 9.60
C LYS A 9 31.89 -2.30 11.11
N TRP A 10 31.29 -3.26 11.81
CA TRP A 10 31.43 -3.34 13.26
C TRP A 10 32.73 -4.05 13.60
N VAL A 11 33.48 -3.48 14.53
CA VAL A 11 34.72 -4.08 15.03
C VAL A 11 34.71 -4.16 16.55
N GLN A 12 35.14 -5.29 17.06
CA GLN A 12 35.56 -5.44 18.44
C GLN A 12 36.94 -4.79 18.59
N VAL A 13 37.05 -3.80 19.46
CA VAL A 13 38.32 -3.09 19.72
C VAL A 13 38.99 -3.49 21.04
N ALA A 14 38.25 -4.13 21.95
CA ALA A 14 38.72 -4.54 23.26
C ALA A 14 38.01 -5.82 23.75
N ARG A 15 38.42 -6.35 24.90
CA ARG A 15 37.76 -7.46 25.59
C ARG A 15 36.63 -6.92 26.47
N GLY A 16 35.44 -7.52 26.40
CA GLY A 16 34.29 -7.08 27.19
C GLY A 16 32.94 -7.46 26.57
N ARG A 17 31.86 -6.87 27.09
CA ARG A 17 30.50 -7.08 26.58
C ARG A 17 30.33 -6.33 25.26
N PRO A 18 29.46 -6.80 24.33
CA PRO A 18 29.28 -6.18 23.01
C PRO A 18 29.09 -4.66 23.07
N ALA A 19 28.24 -4.17 23.98
CA ALA A 19 27.98 -2.73 24.15
C ALA A 19 29.23 -1.89 24.49
N ASP A 20 30.19 -2.48 25.21
CA ASP A 20 31.37 -1.77 25.69
C ASP A 20 32.49 -1.76 24.64
N VAL A 21 32.55 -2.80 23.78
CA VAL A 21 33.73 -3.08 22.95
C VAL A 21 33.50 -3.05 21.45
N LEU A 22 32.25 -3.02 21.00
CA LEU A 22 31.94 -2.90 19.58
C LEU A 22 31.91 -1.42 19.17
N ARG A 23 32.54 -1.14 18.03
CA ARG A 23 32.55 0.19 17.41
C ARG A 23 32.18 0.03 15.94
N LEU A 24 31.30 0.90 15.46
CA LEU A 24 31.05 1.04 14.03
C LEU A 24 32.15 1.93 13.45
N ILE A 25 32.89 1.43 12.47
CA ILE A 25 33.98 2.17 11.81
C ILE A 25 33.74 2.25 10.30
N ASN A 26 34.29 3.28 9.68
CA ASN A 26 34.47 3.35 8.23
C ASN A 26 35.86 2.80 7.87
N ALA A 27 35.92 1.88 6.92
CA ALA A 27 37.15 1.27 6.43
C ALA A 27 37.10 1.06 4.92
N PRO A 28 38.24 0.97 4.22
CA PRO A 28 38.27 0.62 2.81
C PRO A 28 37.60 -0.72 2.52
N VAL A 29 36.99 -0.86 1.34
CA VAL A 29 36.56 -2.16 0.83
C VAL A 29 37.78 -2.93 0.33
N GLU A 30 38.07 -4.07 0.96
CA GLU A 30 39.11 -4.99 0.51
C GLU A 30 38.67 -5.67 -0.79
N ARG A 31 39.59 -5.88 -1.73
CA ARG A 31 39.33 -6.60 -2.98
C ARG A 31 40.02 -7.96 -2.99
N PRO A 32 39.51 -8.95 -3.73
CA PRO A 32 40.17 -10.23 -3.90
C PRO A 32 41.57 -10.03 -4.48
N ALA A 33 42.60 -10.60 -3.83
CA ALA A 33 43.93 -10.65 -4.42
C ALA A 33 43.98 -11.71 -5.53
N SER A 34 44.77 -11.49 -6.58
CA SER A 34 44.95 -12.47 -7.65
C SER A 34 45.38 -13.84 -7.12
N GLY A 35 44.70 -14.91 -7.55
CA GLY A 35 44.98 -16.28 -7.12
C GLY A 35 44.60 -16.61 -5.67
N SER A 36 43.94 -15.70 -4.95
CA SER A 36 43.54 -15.96 -3.56
C SER A 36 42.38 -16.95 -3.43
N GLY A 37 41.53 -17.09 -4.45
CA GLY A 37 40.24 -17.82 -4.33
C GLY A 37 39.24 -17.12 -3.40
N ASP A 38 39.46 -15.83 -3.10
CA ASP A 38 38.48 -15.00 -2.40
C ASP A 38 37.46 -14.42 -3.40
N ILE A 39 36.22 -14.30 -2.95
CA ILE A 39 35.16 -13.52 -3.57
C ILE A 39 34.82 -12.33 -2.66
N LEU A 40 34.46 -11.20 -3.24
CA LEU A 40 33.92 -10.06 -2.51
C LEU A 40 32.39 -10.14 -2.52
N VAL A 41 31.82 -10.16 -1.33
CA VAL A 41 30.37 -10.26 -1.13
C VAL A 41 29.86 -8.96 -0.52
N GLU A 42 28.85 -8.37 -1.14
CA GLU A 42 27.98 -7.39 -0.49
C GLU A 42 27.03 -8.12 0.46
N VAL A 43 27.23 -7.94 1.75
CA VAL A 43 26.45 -8.62 2.79
C VAL A 43 25.06 -8.00 2.86
N LYS A 44 24.01 -8.82 2.77
CA LYS A 44 22.62 -8.39 2.92
C LYS A 44 22.06 -8.71 4.30
N ALA A 45 22.42 -9.87 4.85
CA ALA A 45 22.02 -10.28 6.19
C ALA A 45 23.14 -11.04 6.91
N VAL A 46 23.17 -10.91 8.24
CA VAL A 46 24.14 -11.55 9.14
C VAL A 46 23.40 -12.33 10.20
N GLY A 47 23.69 -13.63 10.32
CA GLY A 47 23.15 -14.47 11.39
C GLY A 47 23.99 -14.32 12.66
N PHE A 48 23.33 -14.04 13.79
CA PHE A 48 24.01 -13.85 15.07
C PHE A 48 24.16 -15.17 15.82
N ASN A 49 25.37 -15.40 16.32
CA ASN A 49 25.75 -16.55 17.12
C ASN A 49 26.03 -16.15 18.57
N HIS A 50 26.33 -17.13 19.42
CA HIS A 50 26.82 -16.88 20.78
C HIS A 50 28.28 -16.36 20.82
N MET A 51 28.77 -15.73 19.74
CA MET A 51 30.14 -15.22 19.62
C MET A 51 30.46 -14.11 20.61
N TYR A 52 29.45 -13.43 21.18
CA TYR A 52 29.65 -12.51 22.30
C TYR A 52 30.40 -13.16 23.48
N LYS A 53 30.21 -14.46 23.72
CA LYS A 53 30.95 -15.21 24.75
C LYS A 53 32.46 -15.15 24.46
N SER A 54 32.85 -15.29 23.19
CA SER A 54 34.26 -15.20 22.77
C SER A 54 34.86 -13.81 22.95
N MET A 55 34.05 -12.74 22.82
CA MET A 55 34.50 -11.35 23.02
C MET A 55 34.94 -11.07 24.45
N SER A 56 34.34 -11.77 25.42
CA SER A 56 34.64 -11.65 26.85
C SER A 56 35.61 -12.72 27.38
N LEU A 57 35.68 -13.90 26.75
CA LEU A 57 36.43 -15.04 27.30
C LEU A 57 37.82 -15.23 26.69
N ILE A 58 38.01 -14.92 25.41
CA ILE A 58 39.32 -15.10 24.77
C ILE A 58 40.25 -13.95 25.22
N PRO A 59 41.43 -14.25 25.79
CA PRO A 59 42.41 -13.22 26.12
C PRO A 59 42.76 -12.36 24.90
N ALA A 60 42.86 -11.04 25.09
CA ALA A 60 43.11 -10.10 23.99
C ALA A 60 44.43 -10.39 23.25
N PHE A 61 45.45 -10.93 23.91
CA PHE A 61 46.71 -11.31 23.24
C PHE A 61 46.59 -12.57 22.36
N LEU A 62 45.55 -13.39 22.56
CA LEU A 62 45.22 -14.54 21.71
C LEU A 62 44.24 -14.17 20.58
N ARG A 63 43.74 -12.94 20.52
CA ARG A 63 42.81 -12.47 19.49
C ARG A 63 43.37 -11.19 18.87
N LYS A 64 43.75 -11.22 17.60
CA LYS A 64 44.16 -9.98 16.89
C LYS A 64 42.99 -9.01 16.81
N LEU A 65 43.03 -7.94 17.62
CA LEU A 65 42.10 -6.82 17.58
C LEU A 65 42.70 -5.68 16.72
N PRO A 66 41.88 -4.88 16.01
CA PRO A 66 40.42 -4.97 15.91
C PRO A 66 39.96 -6.18 15.09
N ALA A 67 38.82 -6.77 15.47
CA ALA A 67 38.25 -7.94 14.79
C ALA A 67 36.78 -7.70 14.44
N VAL A 68 36.37 -8.05 13.22
CA VAL A 68 34.96 -8.00 12.81
C VAL A 68 34.24 -9.23 13.39
N PRO A 69 33.13 -9.08 14.13
CA PRO A 69 32.42 -10.19 14.74
C PRO A 69 31.44 -10.86 13.76
N GLU A 70 30.82 -11.95 14.25
CA GLU A 70 29.92 -12.84 13.52
C GLU A 70 30.56 -13.52 12.30
N VAL A 71 29.97 -14.64 11.88
CA VAL A 71 30.60 -15.52 10.89
C VAL A 71 29.69 -15.91 9.75
N GLU A 72 28.38 -15.97 9.92
CA GLU A 72 27.49 -16.43 8.85
C GLU A 72 26.69 -15.29 8.23
N LEU A 73 26.46 -15.41 6.92
CA LEU A 73 25.89 -14.35 6.12
C LEU A 73 25.14 -14.88 4.90
N SER A 74 24.34 -13.99 4.33
CA SER A 74 23.85 -14.07 2.97
C SER A 74 24.08 -12.75 2.25
N GLY A 75 24.35 -12.80 0.95
CA GLY A 75 24.75 -11.61 0.19
C GLY A 75 24.87 -11.83 -1.30
N VAL A 76 25.37 -10.82 -2.00
CA VAL A 76 25.54 -10.82 -3.46
C VAL A 76 27.03 -10.73 -3.78
N VAL A 77 27.52 -11.58 -4.69
CA VAL A 77 28.89 -11.49 -5.20
C VAL A 77 29.03 -10.22 -6.03
N VAL A 78 29.94 -9.33 -5.65
CA VAL A 78 30.23 -8.07 -6.37
C VAL A 78 31.59 -8.06 -7.05
N ASP A 79 32.49 -8.96 -6.65
CA ASP A 79 33.75 -9.24 -7.33
C ASP A 79 34.06 -10.74 -7.16
N PRO A 80 33.93 -11.56 -8.21
CA PRO A 80 34.17 -13.00 -8.11
C PRO A 80 35.66 -13.37 -8.05
N GLY A 81 36.60 -12.43 -8.21
CA GLY A 81 38.02 -12.75 -8.28
C GLY A 81 38.33 -13.79 -9.36
N ALA A 82 39.00 -14.87 -8.98
CA ALA A 82 39.32 -16.01 -9.86
C ALA A 82 38.46 -17.27 -9.57
N SER A 83 37.30 -17.08 -8.93
CA SER A 83 36.37 -18.17 -8.55
C SER A 83 35.47 -18.61 -9.71
N SER A 84 34.67 -19.66 -9.49
CA SER A 84 33.59 -20.09 -10.39
C SER A 84 32.30 -19.26 -10.27
N PHE A 85 32.16 -18.44 -9.23
CA PHE A 85 31.02 -17.53 -9.07
C PHE A 85 31.04 -16.40 -10.10
N LYS A 86 29.87 -15.80 -10.32
CA LYS A 86 29.68 -14.63 -11.18
C LYS A 86 29.26 -13.42 -10.36
N GLU A 87 29.60 -12.24 -10.87
CA GLU A 87 29.04 -11.00 -10.31
C GLU A 87 27.51 -11.04 -10.40
N GLY A 88 26.83 -10.74 -9.29
CA GLY A 88 25.38 -10.82 -9.15
C GLY A 88 24.86 -12.12 -8.54
N ASP A 89 25.70 -13.16 -8.37
CA ASP A 89 25.27 -14.41 -7.74
C ASP A 89 24.82 -14.14 -6.30
N GLU A 90 23.60 -14.58 -5.95
CA GLU A 90 23.11 -14.60 -4.58
C GLU A 90 23.71 -15.80 -3.85
N ILE A 91 24.43 -15.56 -2.76
CA ILE A 91 25.09 -16.60 -1.99
C ILE A 91 24.69 -16.56 -0.52
N PHE A 92 24.91 -17.69 0.14
CA PHE A 92 24.96 -17.78 1.59
C PHE A 92 26.15 -18.64 2.00
N GLY A 93 26.67 -18.40 3.19
CA GLY A 93 27.89 -19.03 3.63
C GLY A 93 28.30 -18.61 5.03
N PHE A 94 29.46 -19.10 5.47
CA PHE A 94 30.02 -18.71 6.74
C PHE A 94 31.54 -18.60 6.68
N ILE A 95 32.07 -17.72 7.51
CA ILE A 95 33.49 -17.47 7.65
C ILE A 95 34.01 -18.39 8.75
N PRO A 96 34.94 -19.31 8.44
CA PRO A 96 35.61 -20.12 9.44
C PRO A 96 36.17 -19.29 10.60
N PRO A 97 35.75 -19.53 11.85
CA PRO A 97 36.33 -18.84 12.98
C PRO A 97 37.78 -19.30 13.16
N LYS A 98 38.75 -18.49 12.70
CA LYS A 98 40.17 -18.70 13.03
C LYS A 98 40.43 -18.04 14.40
N PRO A 99 40.73 -18.83 15.45
CA PRO A 99 40.84 -18.31 16.82
C PRO A 99 41.94 -17.23 16.99
N LEU A 100 42.87 -17.09 16.04
CA LEU A 100 44.08 -16.27 16.18
C LEU A 100 44.17 -15.09 15.18
N SER A 101 43.34 -15.02 14.13
CA SER A 101 43.32 -13.86 13.23
C SER A 101 42.22 -13.94 12.16
N SER A 102 41.28 -13.00 12.16
CA SER A 102 40.74 -12.48 10.90
C SER A 102 40.18 -11.06 11.10
N ASN A 103 40.54 -10.15 10.20
CA ASN A 103 39.80 -8.89 9.96
C ASN A 103 38.52 -9.15 9.13
N ARG A 104 38.15 -10.43 8.97
CA ARG A 104 37.09 -10.94 8.09
C ARG A 104 36.03 -11.58 8.96
N GLY A 105 34.97 -10.83 9.22
CA GLY A 105 33.77 -11.25 9.95
C GLY A 105 32.54 -10.75 9.20
N ALA A 106 31.39 -11.34 9.49
CA ALA A 106 30.17 -11.12 8.73
C ALA A 106 29.51 -9.77 9.04
N LEU A 107 29.76 -9.16 10.21
CA LEU A 107 29.16 -7.89 10.61
C LEU A 107 29.81 -6.67 9.93
N ALA A 108 29.82 -6.67 8.61
CA ALA A 108 30.38 -5.66 7.70
C ALA A 108 29.47 -5.51 6.45
N GLN A 109 29.56 -4.38 5.74
CA GLN A 109 28.85 -4.18 4.45
C GLN A 109 29.44 -5.03 3.33
N TYR A 110 30.75 -5.23 3.31
CA TYR A 110 31.43 -6.06 2.34
C TYR A 110 32.45 -6.95 3.04
N VAL A 111 32.52 -8.21 2.62
CA VAL A 111 33.48 -9.16 3.17
C VAL A 111 34.11 -10.01 2.07
N LEU A 112 35.40 -10.30 2.25
CA LEU A 112 36.09 -11.31 1.47
C LEU A 112 35.81 -12.69 2.07
N LEU A 113 35.25 -13.57 1.26
CA LEU A 113 34.92 -14.95 1.60
C LEU A 113 35.67 -15.89 0.65
N LYS A 114 36.19 -17.02 1.12
CA LYS A 114 36.72 -18.03 0.18
C LYS A 114 35.55 -18.63 -0.58
N GLU A 115 35.74 -18.92 -1.86
CA GLU A 115 34.74 -19.60 -2.69
C GLU A 115 34.16 -20.85 -2.01
N ILE A 116 35.03 -21.73 -1.49
CA ILE A 116 34.63 -22.97 -0.80
C ILE A 116 33.82 -22.77 0.50
N HIS A 117 33.66 -21.52 0.96
CA HIS A 117 32.90 -21.17 2.17
C HIS A 117 31.52 -20.58 1.83
N ALA A 118 31.16 -20.54 0.56
CA ALA A 118 29.89 -20.05 0.05
C ALA A 118 29.26 -21.09 -0.88
N THR A 119 27.95 -21.03 -1.02
CA THR A 119 27.25 -21.66 -2.14
C THR A 119 26.07 -20.76 -2.54
N LEU A 120 25.44 -21.07 -3.67
CA LEU A 120 24.28 -20.32 -4.14
C LEU A 120 23.16 -20.36 -3.10
N LYS A 121 22.59 -19.19 -2.83
CA LYS A 121 21.44 -19.05 -1.94
C LYS A 121 20.23 -19.74 -2.57
N PRO A 122 19.51 -20.61 -1.83
CA PRO A 122 18.21 -21.13 -2.27
C PRO A 122 17.28 -19.98 -2.68
N THR A 123 16.62 -20.11 -3.84
CA THR A 123 15.79 -19.04 -4.41
C THR A 123 14.52 -18.81 -3.60
N THR A 124 14.06 -19.87 -2.93
CA THR A 124 12.91 -19.88 -2.03
C THR A 124 13.14 -19.04 -0.76
N LEU A 125 14.39 -18.93 -0.29
CA LEU A 125 14.70 -18.25 0.98
C LEU A 125 14.86 -16.73 0.83
N SER A 126 14.50 -16.00 1.90
CA SER A 126 14.86 -14.60 2.08
C SER A 126 16.33 -14.44 2.48
N TRP A 127 16.87 -13.22 2.45
CA TRP A 127 18.24 -12.95 2.92
C TRP A 127 18.41 -13.35 4.39
N GLU A 128 17.45 -12.98 5.23
CA GLU A 128 17.45 -13.22 6.66
C GLU A 128 17.44 -14.72 6.98
N THR A 129 16.58 -15.45 6.28
CA THR A 129 16.43 -16.89 6.44
C THR A 129 17.66 -17.62 5.94
N ALA A 130 18.20 -17.23 4.77
CA ALA A 130 19.44 -17.80 4.24
C ALA A 130 20.65 -17.54 5.16
N ALA A 131 20.77 -16.34 5.74
CA ALA A 131 21.86 -16.03 6.68
C ALA A 131 21.77 -16.81 8.00
N SER A 132 20.65 -17.47 8.28
CA SER A 132 20.41 -18.18 9.53
C SER A 132 20.84 -19.65 9.52
N LEU A 133 21.15 -20.18 8.33
CA LEU A 133 21.37 -21.60 8.08
C LEU A 133 22.84 -22.06 8.11
N PRO A 134 23.83 -21.37 7.53
CA PRO A 134 25.15 -21.94 7.26
C PRO A 134 25.83 -22.57 8.46
N ALA A 135 26.05 -21.81 9.54
CA ALA A 135 26.84 -22.31 10.66
C ALA A 135 26.04 -23.35 11.47
N SER A 136 24.77 -23.07 11.76
CA SER A 136 23.92 -23.96 12.56
C SER A 136 23.60 -25.25 11.80
N GLY A 137 23.33 -25.16 10.50
CA GLY A 137 23.01 -26.27 9.62
C GLY A 137 24.19 -27.20 9.40
N ILE A 138 25.39 -26.68 9.12
CA ILE A 138 26.59 -27.52 9.00
C ILE A 138 26.89 -28.21 10.32
N THR A 139 26.79 -27.47 11.43
CA THR A 139 27.07 -28.04 12.76
C THR A 139 26.07 -29.15 13.09
N ALA A 140 24.79 -28.98 12.78
CA ALA A 140 23.77 -30.02 12.94
C ALA A 140 24.06 -31.23 12.04
N SER A 141 24.33 -30.99 10.76
CA SER A 141 24.64 -32.03 9.78
C SER A 141 25.83 -32.88 10.23
N ARG A 142 26.91 -32.25 10.70
CA ARG A 142 28.08 -32.96 11.21
C ARG A 142 27.81 -33.72 12.50
N ALA A 143 27.05 -33.13 13.43
CA ALA A 143 26.66 -33.82 14.66
C ALA A 143 25.83 -35.08 14.37
N MET A 144 25.04 -35.07 13.29
CA MET A 144 24.23 -36.21 12.84
C MET A 144 25.02 -37.23 12.02
N PHE A 145 25.85 -36.78 11.08
CA PHE A 145 26.33 -37.62 9.99
C PHE A 145 27.84 -37.85 9.92
N SER A 146 28.65 -37.09 10.67
CA SER A 146 30.12 -37.20 10.60
C SER A 146 30.71 -38.27 11.53
N PHE A 147 29.92 -38.79 12.47
CA PHE A 147 30.32 -39.93 13.29
C PHE A 147 29.61 -41.21 12.81
N ASP A 148 30.02 -42.35 13.33
CA ASP A 148 29.36 -43.66 13.26
C ASP A 148 27.97 -43.70 13.95
N THR A 149 27.29 -42.55 14.02
CA THR A 149 26.04 -42.31 14.75
C THR A 149 24.91 -41.87 13.82
N ARG A 150 25.03 -42.16 12.52
CA ARG A 150 24.04 -41.75 11.51
C ARG A 150 22.64 -42.19 11.92
N PRO A 151 21.69 -41.25 12.13
CA PRO A 151 20.31 -41.62 12.39
C PRO A 151 19.77 -42.47 11.23
N LYS A 152 18.95 -43.45 11.56
CA LYS A 152 18.26 -44.35 10.63
C LYS A 152 16.97 -44.83 11.25
N GLN A 153 16.18 -45.55 10.45
CA GLN A 153 15.01 -46.27 10.93
C GLN A 153 15.34 -47.14 12.16
N ASP A 154 14.41 -47.20 13.11
CA ASP A 154 14.50 -47.93 14.38
C ASP A 154 15.48 -47.38 15.43
N MET A 155 16.22 -46.30 15.13
CA MET A 155 16.99 -45.57 16.13
C MET A 155 16.14 -44.55 16.87
N ARG A 156 16.35 -44.45 18.19
CA ARG A 156 15.76 -43.41 19.03
C ARG A 156 16.80 -42.33 19.34
N VAL A 157 16.52 -41.10 18.91
CA VAL A 157 17.44 -39.96 19.01
C VAL A 157 16.85 -38.92 19.97
N PHE A 158 17.63 -38.54 20.98
CA PHE A 158 17.28 -37.42 21.85
C PHE A 158 17.97 -36.14 21.37
N ILE A 159 17.19 -35.07 21.15
CA ILE A 159 17.70 -33.74 20.82
C ILE A 159 17.48 -32.81 22.01
N ALA A 160 18.57 -32.46 22.71
CA ALA A 160 18.49 -31.48 23.78
C ALA A 160 18.51 -30.05 23.20
N GLY A 161 17.56 -29.21 23.59
CA GLY A 161 17.51 -27.81 23.12
C GLY A 161 16.94 -27.66 21.72
N ALA A 162 15.88 -28.40 21.40
CA ALA A 162 15.25 -28.44 20.08
C ALA A 162 14.66 -27.10 19.60
N SER A 163 14.51 -26.11 20.49
CA SER A 163 14.09 -24.75 20.13
C SER A 163 15.21 -23.84 19.61
N THR A 164 16.48 -24.25 19.75
CA THR A 164 17.64 -23.52 19.23
C THR A 164 17.76 -23.68 17.72
N ALA A 165 18.39 -22.74 17.01
CA ALA A 165 18.61 -22.87 15.56
C ALA A 165 19.32 -24.19 15.19
N LEU A 166 20.28 -24.62 16.01
CA LEU A 166 20.98 -25.89 15.86
C LEU A 166 20.06 -27.09 16.12
N GLY A 167 19.31 -27.07 17.22
CA GLY A 167 18.39 -28.15 17.61
C GLY A 167 17.25 -28.35 16.62
N ARG A 168 16.71 -27.26 16.05
CA ARG A 168 15.66 -27.31 15.00
C ARG A 168 16.18 -27.99 13.72
N ALA A 169 17.41 -27.68 13.31
CA ALA A 169 18.03 -28.32 12.16
C ALA A 169 18.33 -29.80 12.44
N ALA A 170 18.90 -30.10 13.61
CA ALA A 170 19.21 -31.46 14.07
C ALA A 170 17.96 -32.35 14.12
N LEU A 171 16.86 -31.85 14.69
CA LEU A 171 15.58 -32.56 14.76
C LEU A 171 15.08 -32.95 13.37
N GLN A 172 15.02 -32.00 12.44
CA GLN A 172 14.54 -32.24 11.07
C GLN A 172 15.45 -33.24 10.33
N MET A 173 16.77 -33.13 10.48
CA MET A 173 17.71 -34.09 9.88
C MET A 173 17.52 -35.51 10.42
N ALA A 174 17.32 -35.66 11.74
CA ALA A 174 17.05 -36.96 12.35
C ALA A 174 15.70 -37.55 11.91
N LYS A 175 14.65 -36.72 11.80
CA LYS A 175 13.34 -37.12 11.28
C LYS A 175 13.40 -37.53 9.81
N ASN A 176 14.09 -36.76 8.97
CA ASN A 176 14.26 -37.06 7.54
C ASN A 176 15.06 -38.36 7.31
N ALA A 177 15.94 -38.72 8.25
CA ALA A 177 16.65 -39.99 8.24
C ALA A 177 15.81 -41.18 8.76
N GLY A 178 14.56 -40.95 9.16
CA GLY A 178 13.62 -41.98 9.63
C GLY A 178 13.74 -42.37 11.10
N ALA A 179 14.50 -41.61 11.91
CA ALA A 179 14.65 -41.90 13.33
C ALA A 179 13.41 -41.50 14.14
N HIS A 180 13.23 -42.17 15.29
CA HIS A 180 12.29 -41.77 16.32
C HIS A 180 12.91 -40.68 17.19
N VAL A 181 12.41 -39.45 17.11
CA VAL A 181 13.01 -38.27 17.74
C VAL A 181 12.25 -37.85 18.99
N VAL A 182 12.97 -37.80 20.10
CA VAL A 182 12.52 -37.17 21.35
C VAL A 182 13.21 -35.83 21.48
N ALA A 183 12.45 -34.75 21.57
CA ALA A 183 12.97 -33.39 21.62
C ALA A 183 12.78 -32.77 23.01
N SER A 184 13.76 -32.04 23.54
CA SER A 184 13.55 -31.21 24.73
C SER A 184 13.42 -29.74 24.39
N CYS A 185 12.43 -29.09 25.02
CA CYS A 185 12.21 -27.65 24.95
C CYS A 185 11.45 -27.19 26.19
N SER A 186 11.27 -25.88 26.37
CA SER A 186 10.38 -25.36 27.43
C SER A 186 8.92 -25.48 26.99
N ALA A 187 7.98 -25.46 27.94
CA ALA A 187 6.55 -25.39 27.64
C ALA A 187 6.20 -24.30 26.61
N GLY A 188 6.76 -23.09 26.77
CA GLY A 188 6.52 -21.97 25.85
C GLY A 188 7.07 -22.14 24.44
N SER A 189 7.96 -23.11 24.21
CA SER A 189 8.49 -23.42 22.86
C SER A 189 7.88 -24.68 22.24
N ALA A 190 7.00 -25.37 22.98
CA ALA A 190 6.54 -26.72 22.62
C ALA A 190 5.78 -26.74 21.29
N ASP A 191 4.92 -25.76 21.02
CA ASP A 191 4.13 -25.72 19.79
C ASP A 191 5.01 -25.52 18.55
N GLY A 192 5.98 -24.60 18.64
CA GLY A 192 6.95 -24.36 17.56
C GLY A 192 7.84 -25.58 17.29
N VAL A 193 8.25 -26.29 18.34
CA VAL A 193 9.04 -27.53 18.19
C VAL A 193 8.17 -28.67 17.65
N ARG A 194 6.90 -28.79 18.09
CA ARG A 194 5.96 -29.80 17.60
C ARG A 194 5.68 -29.66 16.11
N ALA A 195 5.64 -28.43 15.60
CA ALA A 195 5.47 -28.16 14.17
C ALA A 195 6.62 -28.70 13.29
N LEU A 196 7.77 -29.05 13.87
CA LEU A 196 8.90 -29.68 13.17
C LEU A 196 8.78 -31.22 13.14
N GLY A 197 7.77 -31.79 13.78
CA GLY A 197 7.47 -33.22 13.76
C GLY A 197 8.33 -34.14 14.64
N PRO A 198 8.79 -33.77 15.85
CA PRO A 198 9.30 -34.76 16.79
C PRO A 198 8.19 -35.74 17.18
N ASP A 199 8.57 -36.97 17.53
CA ASP A 199 7.62 -37.99 17.97
C ASP A 199 7.20 -37.77 19.43
N GLU A 200 8.12 -37.25 20.26
CA GLU A 200 7.86 -36.93 21.67
C GLU A 200 8.54 -35.62 22.08
N ILE A 201 7.94 -34.90 23.02
CA ILE A 201 8.49 -33.66 23.59
C ILE A 201 8.65 -33.81 25.11
N VAL A 202 9.82 -33.44 25.63
CA VAL A 202 10.14 -33.41 27.06
C VAL A 202 10.31 -31.95 27.50
N ASP A 203 9.45 -31.50 28.42
CA ASP A 203 9.59 -30.18 29.03
C ASP A 203 10.71 -30.19 30.07
N TYR A 204 11.86 -29.63 29.71
CA TYR A 204 13.02 -29.61 30.62
C TYR A 204 12.79 -28.75 31.86
N THR A 205 11.75 -27.89 31.89
CA THR A 205 11.45 -27.02 33.03
C THR A 205 10.62 -27.73 34.11
N ALA A 206 10.00 -28.86 33.79
CA ALA A 206 9.13 -29.58 34.72
C ALA A 206 9.88 -30.25 35.88
N SER A 207 11.08 -30.77 35.63
CA SER A 207 12.01 -31.34 36.64
C SER A 207 13.40 -31.54 36.03
N PRO A 208 14.46 -31.87 36.81
CA PRO A 208 15.80 -32.08 36.26
C PRO A 208 15.80 -33.06 35.07
N LEU A 209 16.35 -32.63 33.93
CA LEU A 209 16.20 -33.33 32.65
C LEU A 209 16.68 -34.79 32.73
N HIS A 210 17.83 -35.05 33.35
CA HIS A 210 18.36 -36.41 33.50
C HIS A 210 17.43 -37.36 34.28
N LEU A 211 16.65 -36.86 35.24
CA LEU A 211 15.65 -37.67 35.98
C LEU A 211 14.45 -38.00 35.10
N GLN A 212 14.01 -37.04 34.28
CA GLN A 212 12.93 -37.28 33.32
C GLN A 212 13.34 -38.34 32.29
N LEU A 213 14.57 -38.22 31.77
CA LEU A 213 15.10 -39.19 30.80
C LEU A 213 15.25 -40.58 31.41
N ALA A 214 15.76 -40.69 32.64
CA ALA A 214 15.90 -41.97 33.33
C ALA A 214 14.55 -42.65 33.63
N ARG A 215 13.48 -41.88 33.86
CA ARG A 215 12.13 -42.40 34.12
C ARG A 215 11.40 -42.79 32.83
N GLY A 216 11.45 -41.94 31.80
CA GLY A 216 10.73 -42.14 30.54
C GLY A 216 11.41 -43.12 29.58
N TYR A 217 12.75 -43.17 29.62
CA TYR A 217 13.56 -43.92 28.66
C TYR A 217 14.60 -44.80 29.38
N PRO A 218 14.20 -45.63 30.36
CA PRO A 218 15.13 -46.33 31.23
C PRO A 218 15.97 -47.34 30.46
N TYR A 219 17.26 -47.41 30.75
CA TYR A 219 18.15 -48.49 30.32
C TYR A 219 18.58 -49.33 31.52
N ASN A 220 18.35 -50.65 31.45
CA ASN A 220 18.85 -51.63 32.40
C ASN A 220 19.49 -52.79 31.65
N LYS A 221 20.71 -53.17 32.06
CA LYS A 221 21.46 -54.29 31.46
C LYS A 221 20.70 -55.63 31.58
N SER A 222 19.93 -55.81 32.64
CA SER A 222 19.19 -57.05 32.92
C SER A 222 17.87 -57.14 32.15
N SER A 223 17.35 -56.01 31.64
CA SER A 223 16.12 -55.93 30.84
C SER A 223 16.20 -54.69 29.95
N PRO A 224 16.76 -54.81 28.72
CA PRO A 224 16.95 -53.68 27.82
C PRO A 224 15.59 -53.12 27.39
N SER A 225 15.31 -51.85 27.71
CA SER A 225 14.10 -51.18 27.23
C SER A 225 14.26 -50.81 25.75
N PRO A 226 13.23 -51.02 24.91
CA PRO A 226 13.23 -50.51 23.55
C PRO A 226 13.21 -48.97 23.51
N LEU A 227 12.88 -48.31 24.64
CA LEU A 227 12.79 -46.86 24.75
C LEU A 227 14.14 -46.18 25.04
N ALA A 228 15.20 -46.92 25.37
CA ALA A 228 16.51 -46.33 25.59
C ALA A 228 17.06 -45.69 24.30
N PHE A 229 17.77 -44.57 24.44
CA PHE A 229 18.34 -43.82 23.32
C PHE A 229 19.53 -44.54 22.70
N ASP A 230 19.66 -44.39 21.38
CA ASP A 230 20.84 -44.78 20.60
C ASP A 230 21.79 -43.59 20.42
N LEU A 231 21.24 -42.39 20.35
CA LEU A 231 21.98 -41.16 20.14
C LEU A 231 21.38 -40.04 20.99
N ILE A 232 22.23 -39.33 21.71
CA ILE A 232 21.90 -38.04 22.33
C ILE A 232 22.69 -36.96 21.61
N VAL A 233 22.00 -35.95 21.07
CA VAL A 233 22.62 -34.74 20.54
C VAL A 233 22.26 -33.57 21.45
N ASP A 234 23.27 -33.08 22.17
CA ASP A 234 23.10 -31.99 23.13
C ASP A 234 23.50 -30.64 22.52
N CYS A 235 22.52 -29.94 21.97
CA CYS A 235 22.71 -28.63 21.34
C CYS A 235 22.89 -27.48 22.36
N ILE A 236 22.92 -27.77 23.67
CA ILE A 236 23.07 -26.77 24.74
C ILE A 236 24.40 -26.95 25.46
N GLY A 237 24.72 -28.16 25.91
CA GLY A 237 26.00 -28.50 26.58
C GLY A 237 26.20 -27.93 27.98
N ALA A 238 25.14 -27.38 28.61
CA ALA A 238 25.24 -26.64 29.87
C ALA A 238 25.13 -27.51 31.13
N ASP A 239 24.36 -28.60 31.08
CA ASP A 239 24.11 -29.48 32.23
C ASP A 239 24.92 -30.78 32.13
N PRO A 240 26.03 -30.93 32.90
CA PRO A 240 26.82 -32.15 32.89
C PRO A 240 26.06 -33.37 33.41
N MET A 241 24.95 -33.20 34.14
CA MET A 241 24.15 -34.31 34.65
C MET A 241 23.50 -35.12 33.53
N VAL A 242 23.18 -34.49 32.40
CA VAL A 242 22.61 -35.19 31.24
C VAL A 242 23.60 -36.18 30.63
N PHE A 243 24.90 -35.90 30.66
CA PHE A 243 25.91 -36.88 30.26
C PHE A 243 26.22 -37.85 31.42
N ASN A 244 26.43 -37.35 32.64
CA ASN A 244 26.87 -38.17 33.77
C ASN A 244 25.88 -39.30 34.12
N HIS A 245 24.58 -39.05 33.96
CA HIS A 245 23.52 -40.04 34.20
C HIS A 245 23.08 -40.78 32.93
N SER A 246 23.72 -40.52 31.78
CA SER A 246 23.42 -41.21 30.52
C SER A 246 23.45 -42.74 30.59
N PRO A 247 24.20 -43.42 31.47
CA PRO A 247 24.10 -44.88 31.59
C PRO A 247 22.69 -45.40 31.92
N SER A 248 21.81 -44.55 32.46
CA SER A 248 20.42 -44.91 32.81
C SER A 248 19.41 -44.71 31.67
N TYR A 249 19.79 -44.15 30.52
CA TYR A 249 18.88 -43.93 29.37
C TYR A 249 19.53 -43.98 27.99
N LEU A 250 20.86 -44.05 27.90
CA LEU A 250 21.63 -44.26 26.67
C LEU A 250 22.15 -45.70 26.64
N ARG A 251 22.02 -46.37 25.50
CA ARG A 251 22.55 -47.73 25.30
C ARG A 251 24.09 -47.76 25.41
N PRO A 252 24.73 -48.90 25.75
CA PRO A 252 26.19 -48.97 25.94
C PRO A 252 27.00 -48.63 24.69
N ASP A 253 26.49 -49.02 23.52
CA ASP A 253 26.98 -48.70 22.18
C ASP A 253 26.48 -47.34 21.66
N GLY A 254 25.53 -46.73 22.37
CA GLY A 254 25.00 -45.42 22.08
C GLY A 254 26.05 -44.31 22.26
N SER A 255 25.84 -43.21 21.55
CA SER A 255 26.75 -42.06 21.56
C SER A 255 26.10 -40.80 22.11
N TYR A 256 26.87 -40.02 22.86
CA TYR A 256 26.55 -38.67 23.26
C TYR A 256 27.37 -37.70 22.41
N VAL A 257 26.69 -36.89 21.60
CA VAL A 257 27.30 -35.90 20.73
C VAL A 257 26.97 -34.50 21.25
N GLN A 258 28.00 -33.72 21.56
CA GLN A 258 27.85 -32.33 21.95
C GLN A 258 28.40 -31.42 20.85
N PRO A 259 27.55 -30.77 20.05
CA PRO A 259 27.98 -29.73 19.13
C PRO A 259 28.26 -28.40 19.86
N GLY A 260 29.53 -28.00 19.89
CA GLY A 260 29.97 -26.73 20.50
C GLY A 260 30.36 -26.82 21.98
N LEU A 261 30.89 -25.69 22.50
CA LEU A 261 31.30 -25.55 23.89
C LEU A 261 30.36 -24.58 24.62
N ASP A 262 29.75 -25.02 25.73
CA ASP A 262 29.17 -24.08 26.68
C ASP A 262 30.21 -23.64 27.71
N SER A 263 30.45 -22.33 27.74
CA SER A 263 31.45 -21.71 28.61
C SER A 263 30.83 -20.95 29.78
N SER A 264 29.55 -21.18 30.09
CA SER A 264 28.82 -20.50 31.18
C SER A 264 29.50 -20.67 32.54
N ALA A 265 30.10 -21.84 32.79
CA ALA A 265 30.86 -22.14 34.00
C ALA A 265 32.33 -21.66 33.98
N GLY A 266 32.74 -20.94 32.94
CA GLY A 266 34.11 -20.50 32.72
C GLY A 266 34.97 -21.51 31.94
N VAL A 267 35.99 -21.01 31.22
CA VAL A 267 36.83 -21.81 30.32
C VAL A 267 37.56 -22.95 31.03
N PRO A 268 38.24 -22.76 32.19
CA PRO A 268 38.96 -23.86 32.85
C PRO A 268 38.05 -25.01 33.28
N VAL A 269 36.88 -24.67 33.84
CA VAL A 269 35.88 -25.66 34.28
C VAL A 269 35.30 -26.40 33.08
N THR A 270 35.03 -25.70 31.98
CA THR A 270 34.52 -26.30 30.74
C THR A 270 35.52 -27.28 30.13
N LEU A 271 36.79 -26.89 30.03
CA LEU A 271 37.85 -27.76 29.52
C LEU A 271 38.07 -28.99 30.41
N TRP A 272 38.03 -28.80 31.74
CA TRP A 272 38.11 -29.90 32.70
C TRP A 272 36.94 -30.89 32.53
N ARG A 273 35.70 -30.40 32.41
CA ARG A 273 34.51 -31.22 32.18
C ARG A 273 34.63 -32.03 30.89
N LEU A 274 35.08 -31.41 29.80
CA LEU A 274 35.28 -32.09 28.52
C LEU A 274 36.38 -33.16 28.60
N ALA A 275 37.50 -32.86 29.27
CA ALA A 275 38.56 -33.84 29.51
C ALA A 275 38.06 -35.03 30.32
N CYS A 276 37.27 -34.78 31.38
CA CYS A 276 36.65 -35.84 32.18
C CYS A 276 35.69 -36.69 31.34
N ALA A 277 34.78 -36.06 30.59
CA ALA A 277 33.82 -36.77 29.75
C ALA A 277 34.49 -37.60 28.64
N ARG A 278 35.62 -37.14 28.11
CA ARG A 278 36.32 -37.77 26.98
C ARG A 278 37.29 -38.88 27.39
N TRP A 279 37.99 -38.70 28.52
CA TRP A 279 39.17 -39.50 28.85
C TRP A 279 39.16 -40.11 30.25
N TRP A 280 38.22 -39.74 31.13
CA TRP A 280 38.17 -40.32 32.47
C TRP A 280 37.65 -41.76 32.43
N PRO A 281 38.42 -42.76 32.85
CA PRO A 281 38.04 -44.17 32.67
C PRO A 281 36.91 -44.58 33.63
N ALA A 282 36.04 -45.48 33.18
CA ALA A 282 34.85 -45.90 33.93
C ALA A 282 35.16 -46.49 35.31
N TRP A 283 36.25 -47.26 35.44
CA TRP A 283 36.66 -47.84 36.74
C TRP A 283 37.11 -46.79 37.76
N ALA A 284 37.49 -45.59 37.32
CA ALA A 284 37.86 -44.46 38.18
C ALA A 284 36.67 -43.51 38.46
N GLY A 285 35.44 -43.96 38.22
CA GLY A 285 34.24 -43.13 38.36
C GLY A 285 33.87 -42.34 37.10
N GLY A 286 34.46 -42.69 35.95
CA GLY A 286 34.09 -42.12 34.65
C GLY A 286 32.74 -42.63 34.16
N VAL A 287 32.15 -41.90 33.22
CA VAL A 287 30.87 -42.30 32.61
C VAL A 287 31.15 -43.38 31.56
N PRO A 288 30.58 -44.59 31.67
CA PRO A 288 30.82 -45.68 30.71
C PRO A 288 30.01 -45.50 29.41
N ARG A 289 30.11 -44.33 28.76
CA ARG A 289 29.42 -44.00 27.51
C ARG A 289 30.32 -43.22 26.58
N THR A 290 30.10 -43.39 25.28
CA THR A 290 30.86 -42.71 24.24
C THR A 290 30.52 -41.23 24.21
N PHE A 291 31.50 -40.36 24.50
CA PHE A 291 31.37 -38.92 24.36
C PHE A 291 32.10 -38.41 23.13
N LYS A 292 31.39 -37.64 22.29
CA LYS A 292 31.89 -37.04 21.05
C LYS A 292 31.65 -35.54 21.08
N LEU A 293 32.73 -34.76 21.03
CA LEU A 293 32.66 -33.31 20.86
C LEU A 293 32.69 -32.99 19.36
N CYS A 294 31.64 -32.33 18.87
CA CYS A 294 31.55 -31.87 17.49
C CYS A 294 31.82 -30.35 17.46
N GLY A 295 33.07 -29.97 17.22
CA GLY A 295 33.39 -28.62 16.77
C GLY A 295 33.30 -28.56 15.25
N VAL A 296 33.10 -27.37 14.66
CA VAL A 296 33.36 -27.17 13.23
C VAL A 296 34.87 -27.33 13.02
N ARG A 297 35.36 -28.57 12.86
CA ARG A 297 36.68 -28.84 12.31
C ARG A 297 36.60 -28.49 10.83
N ILE A 298 37.05 -27.30 10.50
CA ILE A 298 37.04 -26.81 9.13
C ILE A 298 38.29 -27.38 8.50
N ALA A 299 38.16 -28.55 7.88
CA ALA A 299 39.07 -28.84 6.80
C ALA A 299 38.76 -27.79 5.72
N GLU A 300 39.72 -26.92 5.42
CA GLU A 300 39.62 -25.96 4.31
C GLU A 300 39.74 -26.75 2.98
N ASN A 301 38.73 -27.57 2.69
CA ASN A 301 38.70 -28.47 1.55
C ASN A 301 37.31 -28.50 0.89
N GLU A 302 37.22 -29.17 -0.25
CA GLU A 302 36.00 -29.33 -1.07
C GLU A 302 34.83 -30.00 -0.32
N SER A 303 35.05 -30.58 0.88
CA SER A 303 33.96 -31.18 1.65
C SER A 303 33.00 -30.13 2.23
N LEU A 304 33.48 -28.91 2.52
CA LEU A 304 32.66 -27.86 3.09
C LEU A 304 31.67 -27.26 2.07
N GLU A 305 32.13 -27.05 0.85
CA GLU A 305 31.31 -26.59 -0.26
C GLU A 305 30.17 -27.58 -0.52
N ARG A 306 30.48 -28.89 -0.51
CA ARG A 306 29.48 -29.96 -0.65
C ARG A 306 28.44 -29.93 0.47
N GLU A 307 28.87 -29.79 1.73
CA GLU A 307 27.95 -29.71 2.88
C GLU A 307 27.02 -28.47 2.78
N LEU A 308 27.54 -27.31 2.36
CA LEU A 308 26.73 -26.12 2.10
C LEU A 308 25.72 -26.36 0.97
N HIS A 309 26.15 -27.02 -0.10
CA HIS A 309 25.30 -27.34 -1.24
C HIS A 309 24.17 -28.31 -0.86
N GLU A 310 24.46 -29.34 -0.05
CA GLU A 310 23.44 -30.25 0.49
C GLU A 310 22.42 -29.51 1.36
N LEU A 311 22.87 -28.61 2.23
CA LEU A 311 21.97 -27.76 3.03
C LEU A 311 21.09 -26.86 2.17
N ALA A 312 21.66 -26.27 1.12
CA ALA A 312 20.93 -25.47 0.15
C ALA A 312 19.84 -26.31 -0.52
N GLY A 313 20.18 -27.53 -0.95
CA GLY A 313 19.23 -28.48 -1.55
C GLY A 313 18.09 -28.88 -0.60
N TRP A 314 18.39 -29.21 0.65
CA TRP A 314 17.35 -29.55 1.63
C TRP A 314 16.42 -28.38 1.96
N ALA A 315 16.96 -27.16 2.01
CA ALA A 315 16.17 -25.95 2.23
C ALA A 315 15.30 -25.62 1.00
N GLU A 316 15.85 -25.70 -0.21
CA GLU A 316 15.10 -25.46 -1.46
C GLU A 316 13.97 -26.49 -1.64
N ALA A 317 14.21 -27.75 -1.27
CA ALA A 317 13.19 -28.80 -1.27
C ALA A 317 12.15 -28.67 -0.13
N GLY A 318 12.32 -27.74 0.81
CA GLY A 318 11.43 -27.55 1.96
C GLY A 318 11.54 -28.63 3.05
N THR A 319 12.50 -29.55 2.92
CA THR A 319 12.77 -30.62 3.90
C THR A 319 13.55 -30.13 5.13
N LEU A 320 14.17 -28.95 5.04
CA LEU A 320 14.82 -28.26 6.14
C LEU A 320 14.28 -26.83 6.25
N ARG A 321 13.38 -26.62 7.21
CA ARG A 321 12.80 -25.31 7.52
C ARG A 321 13.73 -24.52 8.43
N VAL A 322 13.87 -23.23 8.15
CA VAL A 322 14.74 -22.30 8.87
C VAL A 322 13.90 -21.17 9.44
N ASP A 323 14.01 -20.98 10.75
CA ASP A 323 13.22 -20.00 11.48
C ASP A 323 14.09 -18.87 12.02
N VAL A 324 13.67 -17.64 11.71
CA VAL A 324 14.26 -16.40 12.21
C VAL A 324 13.49 -15.97 13.46
N ASP A 325 14.18 -15.77 14.57
CA ASP A 325 13.63 -15.26 15.83
C ASP A 325 13.24 -13.79 15.73
N SER A 326 14.18 -12.97 15.26
CA SER A 326 14.03 -11.53 15.18
C SER A 326 15.04 -10.95 14.19
N VAL A 327 14.65 -9.83 13.59
CA VAL A 327 15.43 -9.11 12.59
C VAL A 327 15.67 -7.69 13.08
N HIS A 328 16.92 -7.23 13.01
CA HIS A 328 17.35 -5.92 13.52
C HIS A 328 18.15 -5.15 12.46
N GLY A 329 18.24 -3.83 12.61
CA GLY A 329 19.06 -2.96 11.75
C GLY A 329 20.58 -3.10 11.98
N PHE A 330 21.38 -2.74 10.97
CA PHE A 330 22.85 -2.67 11.05
C PHE A 330 23.37 -1.46 11.83
N ASP A 331 22.48 -0.56 12.24
CA ASP A 331 22.79 0.60 13.04
C ASP A 331 23.15 0.20 14.49
N LYS A 332 23.51 1.19 15.31
CA LYS A 332 23.91 0.94 16.70
C LYS A 332 22.77 0.38 17.53
N ALA A 333 21.55 0.87 17.36
CA ALA A 333 20.43 0.38 18.16
C ALA A 333 20.09 -1.07 17.78
N GLY A 334 19.98 -1.37 16.49
CA GLY A 334 19.66 -2.70 15.99
C GLY A 334 20.71 -3.75 16.35
N VAL A 335 22.00 -3.47 16.17
CA VAL A 335 23.07 -4.43 16.53
C VAL A 335 23.10 -4.70 18.04
N MET A 336 22.88 -3.68 18.87
CA MET A 336 22.83 -3.88 20.33
C MET A 336 21.58 -4.65 20.75
N ALA A 337 20.43 -4.39 20.11
CA ALA A 337 19.19 -5.15 20.34
C ALA A 337 19.35 -6.63 19.93
N ALA A 338 20.01 -6.90 18.80
CA ALA A 338 20.33 -8.25 18.37
C ALA A 338 21.21 -8.99 19.39
N TYR A 339 22.29 -8.37 19.87
CA TYR A 339 23.12 -8.96 20.93
C TYR A 339 22.32 -9.14 22.24
N ALA A 340 21.51 -8.17 22.64
CA ALA A 340 20.68 -8.30 23.84
C ALA A 340 19.71 -9.48 23.72
N ARG A 341 19.09 -9.67 22.55
CA ARG A 341 18.20 -10.81 22.28
C ARG A 341 18.93 -12.14 22.35
N VAL A 342 20.10 -12.27 21.72
CA VAL A 342 20.93 -13.49 21.81
C VAL A 342 21.40 -13.76 23.24
N MET A 343 21.83 -12.71 23.95
CA MET A 343 22.32 -12.81 25.32
C MET A 343 21.23 -13.15 26.34
N SER A 344 19.96 -12.89 26.02
CA SER A 344 18.82 -13.28 26.87
C SER A 344 18.70 -14.79 27.05
N GLY A 345 19.26 -15.58 26.12
CA GLY A 345 19.09 -17.03 26.08
C GLY A 345 17.67 -17.50 25.74
N ARG A 346 16.77 -16.58 25.36
CA ARG A 346 15.35 -16.85 25.07
C ARG A 346 15.00 -16.70 23.58
N ALA A 347 15.99 -16.59 22.70
CA ALA A 347 15.77 -16.54 21.26
C ALA A 347 15.30 -17.92 20.74
N HIS A 348 14.24 -17.95 19.94
CA HIS A 348 13.71 -19.14 19.30
C HIS A 348 14.14 -19.17 17.83
N GLY A 349 15.09 -20.03 17.47
CA GLY A 349 15.74 -19.95 16.16
C GLY A 349 16.89 -18.93 16.13
N LYS A 350 17.03 -18.20 15.01
CA LYS A 350 18.20 -17.32 14.77
C LYS A 350 17.87 -15.84 14.83
N VAL A 351 18.71 -15.05 15.50
CA VAL A 351 18.65 -13.58 15.45
C VAL A 351 19.45 -13.09 14.25
N VAL A 352 18.91 -12.14 13.50
CA VAL A 352 19.52 -11.64 12.25
C VAL A 352 19.67 -10.13 12.29
N VAL A 353 20.78 -9.63 11.76
CA VAL A 353 20.95 -8.20 11.42
C VAL A 353 20.94 -8.02 9.92
N LEU A 354 20.14 -7.06 9.46
CA LEU A 354 20.05 -6.66 8.07
C LEU A 354 20.99 -5.51 7.76
N ASN A 355 21.85 -5.73 6.77
CA ASN A 355 22.74 -4.72 6.25
C ASN A 355 22.16 -4.13 4.96
N MET A 356 21.01 -3.46 5.10
CA MET A 356 20.41 -2.73 3.99
C MET A 356 21.16 -1.42 3.84
N ARG A 357 21.76 -1.19 2.67
CA ARG A 357 22.35 0.11 2.31
C ARG A 357 21.34 1.23 2.09
N ASP A 358 20.06 0.93 2.16
CA ASP A 358 18.99 1.90 2.00
C ASP A 358 18.20 2.01 3.30
N GLY A 359 18.12 3.22 3.84
CA GLY A 359 17.28 3.59 4.99
C GLY A 359 15.78 3.50 4.71
N SER A 360 15.32 2.39 4.14
CA SER A 360 13.96 2.22 3.63
C SER A 360 13.18 1.07 4.26
N SER A 361 13.74 0.25 5.18
CA SER A 361 13.06 -0.97 5.66
C SER A 361 12.40 -0.93 7.03
N GLU A 362 12.87 -0.14 8.00
CA GLU A 362 12.19 -0.03 9.31
C GLU A 362 10.90 0.81 9.23
N ALA A 363 10.74 1.59 8.16
CA ALA A 363 9.69 2.58 8.03
C ALA A 363 8.38 2.06 7.42
N ILE A 364 8.26 0.78 7.02
CA ILE A 364 7.07 0.28 6.29
C ILE A 364 6.27 -0.77 7.08
N THR A 365 6.91 -1.65 7.84
CA THR A 365 6.20 -2.68 8.65
C THR A 365 5.70 -2.19 10.01
N SER A 366 6.10 -0.98 10.42
CA SER A 366 5.60 -0.28 11.62
C SER A 366 4.49 0.72 11.30
N VAL A 367 4.10 0.85 10.03
CA VAL A 367 3.10 1.81 9.57
C VAL A 367 1.72 1.25 9.92
N PRO A 368 0.92 1.96 10.73
CA PRO A 368 -0.47 1.60 10.99
C PRO A 368 -1.23 1.40 9.67
N GLU A 369 -2.15 0.44 9.65
CA GLU A 369 -2.92 0.09 8.46
C GLU A 369 -3.67 1.31 7.90
N GLU A 370 -4.07 2.23 8.76
CA GLU A 370 -4.71 3.50 8.39
C GLU A 370 -3.78 4.39 7.56
N ILE A 371 -2.50 4.49 7.94
CA ILE A 371 -1.51 5.28 7.20
C ILE A 371 -1.17 4.58 5.88
N LEU A 372 -1.13 3.24 5.85
CA LEU A 372 -0.99 2.50 4.59
C LEU A 372 -2.17 2.78 3.66
N VAL A 373 -3.41 2.74 4.15
CA VAL A 373 -4.60 3.09 3.35
C VAL A 373 -4.49 4.51 2.80
N GLU A 374 -4.03 5.48 3.60
CA GLU A 374 -3.82 6.87 3.14
C GLU A 374 -2.74 6.97 2.06
N ILE A 375 -1.59 6.32 2.24
CA ILE A 375 -0.50 6.30 1.25
C ILE A 375 -0.98 5.69 -0.06
N PHE A 376 -1.70 4.58 0.00
CA PHE A 376 -2.19 3.89 -1.21
C PHE A 376 -3.27 4.72 -1.91
N THR A 377 -4.17 5.34 -1.14
CA THR A 377 -5.19 6.24 -1.69
C THR A 377 -4.54 7.47 -2.35
N ALA A 378 -3.49 8.03 -1.74
CA ALA A 378 -2.74 9.15 -2.32
C ALA A 378 -1.97 8.74 -3.57
N TYR A 379 -1.42 7.52 -3.61
CA TYR A 379 -0.76 6.96 -4.79
C TYR A 379 -1.74 6.76 -5.95
N GLU A 380 -2.90 6.14 -5.69
CA GLU A 380 -3.97 5.99 -6.68
C GLU A 380 -4.38 7.35 -7.25
N ALA A 381 -4.63 8.35 -6.39
CA ALA A 381 -4.98 9.71 -6.81
C ALA A 381 -3.86 10.40 -7.63
N ALA A 382 -2.59 10.20 -7.25
CA ALA A 382 -1.45 10.75 -7.99
C ALA A 382 -1.25 10.08 -9.36
N MET A 383 -1.54 8.78 -9.46
CA MET A 383 -1.50 8.05 -10.73
C MET A 383 -2.67 8.44 -11.64
N GLU A 384 -3.88 8.64 -11.09
CA GLU A 384 -5.03 9.20 -11.82
C GLU A 384 -4.71 10.60 -12.38
N TYR A 385 -4.00 11.43 -11.61
CA TYR A 385 -3.60 12.77 -12.04
C TYR A 385 -2.55 12.74 -13.17
N ARG A 386 -1.56 11.83 -13.13
CA ARG A 386 -0.56 11.69 -14.21
C ARG A 386 -1.12 11.09 -15.50
N GLY A 387 -2.26 10.41 -15.44
CA GLY A 387 -2.99 9.93 -16.62
C GLY A 387 -3.72 11.03 -17.39
N GLN A 388 -3.77 12.27 -16.88
CA GLN A 388 -4.34 13.44 -17.56
C GLN A 388 -3.21 14.27 -18.20
N SER A 389 -2.60 13.76 -19.27
CA SER A 389 -1.73 14.57 -20.15
C SER A 389 -2.59 15.50 -21.02
N ALA A 390 -2.10 16.72 -21.30
CA ALA A 390 -2.75 17.74 -22.12
C ALA A 390 -2.78 17.42 -23.64
N ASP A 391 -2.28 16.26 -24.04
CA ASP A 391 -2.22 15.81 -25.44
C ASP A 391 -3.27 14.71 -25.71
N PRO A 392 -4.34 15.00 -26.47
CA PRO A 392 -5.41 14.05 -26.78
C PRO A 392 -4.94 12.84 -27.59
N ASP A 393 -3.88 12.98 -28.39
CA ASP A 393 -3.42 11.96 -29.34
C ASP A 393 -2.45 10.96 -28.70
N LEU A 394 -1.90 11.29 -27.52
CA LEU A 394 -1.12 10.36 -26.68
C LEU A 394 -2.00 9.48 -25.77
N ASN A 395 -3.31 9.70 -25.71
CA ASN A 395 -4.23 8.86 -24.92
C ASN A 395 -4.40 7.44 -25.48
N ASP A 396 -4.12 7.22 -26.77
CA ASP A 396 -4.26 5.91 -27.41
C ASP A 396 -3.02 5.02 -27.24
N ILE A 397 -1.91 5.54 -26.69
CA ILE A 397 -0.64 4.80 -26.51
C ILE A 397 -0.27 4.59 -25.02
N GLN A 398 -1.14 4.92 -24.06
CA GLN A 398 -0.97 4.41 -22.68
C GLN A 398 -1.52 2.99 -22.50
N ILE A 399 -0.70 2.09 -23.01
CA ILE A 399 -0.55 0.66 -22.72
C ILE A 399 -0.59 0.42 -21.20
N TYR A 400 -1.57 -0.38 -20.72
CA TYR A 400 -1.75 -0.91 -19.35
C TYR A 400 -1.52 0.09 -18.20
N SER A 401 -2.56 0.66 -17.59
CA SER A 401 -2.32 1.54 -16.43
C SER A 401 -3.48 1.59 -15.43
N MET A 402 -3.58 0.54 -14.62
CA MET A 402 -3.21 0.61 -13.21
C MET A 402 -3.36 -0.80 -12.66
N GLN A 403 -2.23 -1.47 -12.38
CA GLN A 403 -2.30 -2.60 -11.46
C GLN A 403 -2.87 -2.05 -10.15
N PRO A 404 -3.90 -2.69 -9.55
CA PRO A 404 -4.42 -2.27 -8.26
C PRO A 404 -3.25 -2.04 -7.29
N ALA A 405 -3.26 -0.93 -6.54
CA ALA A 405 -2.10 -0.52 -5.74
C ALA A 405 -1.50 -1.65 -4.89
N PRO A 406 -2.28 -2.56 -4.27
CA PRO A 406 -1.76 -3.74 -3.59
C PRO A 406 -0.95 -4.68 -4.51
N ILE A 407 -1.44 -4.97 -5.72
CA ILE A 407 -0.76 -5.84 -6.69
C ILE A 407 0.56 -5.22 -7.14
N PHE A 408 0.54 -3.93 -7.52
CA PHE A 408 1.74 -3.22 -7.96
C PHE A 408 2.81 -3.22 -6.86
N LEU A 409 2.43 -2.80 -5.65
CA LEU A 409 3.37 -2.74 -4.52
C LEU A 409 3.86 -4.13 -4.15
N GLY A 410 2.98 -5.14 -4.17
CA GLY A 410 3.37 -6.54 -4.04
C GLY A 410 4.42 -6.96 -5.06
N SER A 411 4.35 -6.48 -6.30
CA SER A 411 5.33 -6.80 -7.33
C SER A 411 6.72 -6.20 -7.05
N ILE A 412 6.80 -5.05 -6.37
CA ILE A 412 8.05 -4.33 -6.11
C ILE A 412 9.04 -5.19 -5.33
N CYS A 413 8.63 -5.75 -4.18
CA CYS A 413 9.50 -6.60 -3.39
C CYS A 413 8.72 -7.52 -2.44
N LYS A 414 9.38 -8.58 -1.94
CA LYS A 414 8.80 -9.52 -0.97
C LYS A 414 8.25 -8.83 0.30
N ARG A 415 8.78 -7.66 0.69
CA ARG A 415 8.34 -6.91 1.88
C ARG A 415 6.99 -6.24 1.69
N TRP A 416 6.82 -5.49 0.59
CA TRP A 416 5.51 -4.94 0.25
C TRP A 416 4.48 -6.05 0.07
N ARG A 417 4.90 -7.19 -0.50
CA ARG A 417 4.08 -8.41 -0.59
C ARG A 417 3.64 -8.94 0.77
N ALA A 418 4.51 -8.95 1.78
CA ALA A 418 4.16 -9.37 3.13
C ALA A 418 3.20 -8.38 3.81
N VAL A 419 3.42 -7.07 3.63
CA VAL A 419 2.56 -6.01 4.18
C VAL A 419 1.14 -6.12 3.62
N ILE A 420 1.00 -6.17 2.29
CA ILE A 420 -0.32 -6.30 1.65
C ILE A 420 -1.01 -7.62 2.01
N ASP A 421 -0.26 -8.72 2.15
CA ASP A 421 -0.86 -10.02 2.49
C ASP A 421 -1.38 -10.06 3.93
N SER A 422 -0.83 -9.24 4.83
CA SER A 422 -1.24 -9.14 6.24
C SER A 422 -2.35 -8.13 6.52
N ALA A 423 -2.73 -7.30 5.54
CA ALA A 423 -3.65 -6.17 5.70
C ALA A 423 -4.87 -6.29 4.76
N PRO A 424 -5.93 -7.02 5.16
CA PRO A 424 -7.12 -7.23 4.33
C PRO A 424 -7.83 -5.96 3.90
N SER A 425 -7.74 -4.86 4.67
CA SER A 425 -8.43 -3.62 4.32
C SER A 425 -7.86 -2.95 3.06
N LEU A 426 -6.60 -3.22 2.73
CA LEU A 426 -5.95 -2.75 1.49
C LEU A 426 -6.56 -3.38 0.23
N TRP A 427 -7.25 -4.52 0.36
CA TRP A 427 -7.87 -5.24 -0.75
C TRP A 427 -9.36 -4.91 -0.92
N THR A 428 -9.84 -3.83 -0.30
CA THR A 428 -11.26 -3.47 -0.35
C THR A 428 -11.65 -2.65 -1.58
N ARG A 429 -10.69 -2.05 -2.28
CA ARG A 429 -10.93 -1.25 -3.49
C ARG A 429 -10.30 -1.91 -4.71
N ILE A 430 -11.10 -2.14 -5.74
CA ILE A 430 -10.63 -2.62 -7.04
C ILE A 430 -11.14 -1.71 -8.15
N SER A 431 -10.23 -1.28 -9.04
CA SER A 431 -10.55 -0.55 -10.25
C SER A 431 -9.96 -1.29 -11.45
N LEU A 432 -10.81 -1.67 -12.41
CA LEU A 432 -10.41 -2.44 -13.58
C LEU A 432 -10.86 -1.74 -14.86
N THR A 433 -9.95 -1.59 -15.82
CA THR A 433 -10.31 -1.23 -17.20
C THR A 433 -9.98 -2.40 -18.13
N VAL A 434 -10.97 -2.90 -18.85
CA VAL A 434 -10.85 -4.04 -19.76
C VAL A 434 -11.06 -3.55 -21.19
N HIS A 435 -10.06 -3.75 -22.05
CA HIS A 435 -10.06 -3.22 -23.43
C HIS A 435 -10.29 -4.28 -24.50
N ARG A 436 -10.10 -5.57 -24.18
CA ARG A 436 -10.18 -6.69 -25.14
C ARG A 436 -10.89 -7.88 -24.52
N SER A 437 -11.60 -8.66 -25.31
CA SER A 437 -12.33 -9.85 -24.85
C SER A 437 -11.42 -10.93 -24.25
N LEU A 438 -10.19 -11.06 -24.75
CA LEU A 438 -9.18 -11.97 -24.20
C LEU A 438 -8.68 -11.58 -22.79
N GLN A 439 -9.03 -10.40 -22.27
CA GLN A 439 -8.64 -9.94 -20.94
C GLN A 439 -9.70 -10.21 -19.86
N PHE A 440 -10.88 -10.72 -20.22
CA PHE A 440 -11.95 -11.01 -19.24
C PHE A 440 -11.54 -12.08 -18.22
N ALA A 441 -10.79 -13.11 -18.64
CA ALA A 441 -10.29 -14.13 -17.73
C ALA A 441 -9.29 -13.54 -16.70
N ALA A 442 -8.34 -12.72 -17.15
CA ALA A 442 -7.39 -12.06 -16.28
C ALA A 442 -8.08 -11.05 -15.33
N ALA A 443 -9.08 -10.31 -15.83
CA ALA A 443 -9.90 -9.43 -15.01
C ALA A 443 -10.66 -10.22 -13.93
N ALA A 444 -11.22 -11.38 -14.29
CA ALA A 444 -11.89 -12.28 -13.36
C ALA A 444 -10.93 -12.78 -12.26
N ASP A 445 -9.70 -13.14 -12.62
CA ASP A 445 -8.70 -13.59 -11.65
C ASP A 445 -8.30 -12.48 -10.67
N HIS A 446 -8.20 -11.23 -11.13
CA HIS A 446 -8.02 -10.10 -10.22
C HIS A 446 -9.21 -9.91 -9.28
N VAL A 447 -10.46 -9.98 -9.78
CA VAL A 447 -11.65 -9.89 -8.91
C VAL A 447 -11.66 -11.01 -7.88
N ARG A 448 -11.34 -12.25 -8.28
CA ARG A 448 -11.25 -13.40 -7.36
C ARG A 448 -10.17 -13.20 -6.30
N LEU A 449 -8.99 -12.71 -6.69
CA LEU A 449 -7.89 -12.41 -5.77
C LEU A 449 -8.33 -11.36 -4.73
N PHE A 450 -8.93 -10.26 -5.17
CA PHE A 450 -9.45 -9.22 -4.29
C PHE A 450 -10.54 -9.75 -3.36
N ASN A 451 -11.47 -10.54 -3.89
CA ASN A 451 -12.52 -11.19 -3.11
C ASN A 451 -11.94 -12.09 -2.02
N ALA A 452 -10.86 -12.84 -2.32
CA ALA A 452 -10.20 -13.74 -1.37
C ALA A 452 -9.39 -12.99 -0.30
N ARG A 453 -8.65 -11.94 -0.68
CA ARG A 453 -7.76 -11.20 0.24
C ARG A 453 -8.49 -10.20 1.13
N SER A 454 -9.63 -9.66 0.69
CA SER A 454 -10.45 -8.71 1.45
C SER A 454 -11.25 -9.33 2.60
N GLY A 455 -11.30 -10.67 2.74
CA GLY A 455 -12.06 -11.33 3.81
C GLY A 455 -13.53 -10.90 3.86
N SER A 456 -14.00 -10.42 5.01
CA SER A 456 -15.40 -10.01 5.24
C SER A 456 -15.66 -8.51 5.02
N PHE A 457 -14.63 -7.75 4.64
CA PHE A 457 -14.74 -6.31 4.44
C PHE A 457 -15.67 -5.96 3.27
N SER A 458 -16.29 -4.78 3.37
CA SER A 458 -17.08 -4.18 2.30
C SER A 458 -16.18 -3.79 1.12
N LEU A 459 -16.73 -3.88 -0.09
CA LEU A 459 -15.98 -3.70 -1.33
C LEU A 459 -16.39 -2.42 -2.07
N GLN A 460 -15.38 -1.75 -2.62
CA GLN A 460 -15.49 -0.66 -3.57
C GLN A 460 -15.01 -1.17 -4.93
N ILE A 461 -15.93 -1.34 -5.87
CA ILE A 461 -15.67 -1.95 -7.17
C ILE A 461 -15.89 -0.90 -8.24
N ALA A 462 -14.90 -0.69 -9.11
CA ALA A 462 -14.99 0.14 -10.30
C ALA A 462 -14.57 -0.67 -11.52
N ILE A 463 -15.43 -0.76 -12.54
CA ILE A 463 -15.16 -1.55 -13.75
C ILE A 463 -15.50 -0.73 -14.98
N ALA A 464 -14.55 -0.63 -15.91
CA ALA A 464 -14.71 0.03 -17.19
C ALA A 464 -14.42 -0.96 -18.32
N LEU A 465 -15.42 -1.32 -19.10
CA LEU A 465 -15.29 -2.08 -20.32
C LEU A 465 -15.22 -1.08 -21.48
N LYS A 466 -14.03 -0.87 -22.04
CA LYS A 466 -13.79 0.10 -23.11
C LYS A 466 -13.76 -0.56 -24.48
N PRO A 467 -14.36 0.05 -25.52
CA PRO A 467 -14.17 -0.39 -26.89
C PRO A 467 -12.72 -0.13 -27.36
N HIS A 468 -12.21 -0.97 -28.25
CA HIS A 468 -10.86 -0.83 -28.84
C HIS A 468 -10.86 0.27 -29.94
N PRO A 469 -9.81 1.11 -30.07
CA PRO A 469 -9.72 2.15 -31.11
C PRO A 469 -9.76 1.59 -32.54
N VAL A 470 -9.30 0.34 -32.69
CA VAL A 470 -9.32 -0.41 -33.95
C VAL A 470 -10.27 -1.61 -33.77
N GLY A 471 -11.57 -1.33 -33.83
CA GLY A 471 -12.69 -2.27 -33.99
C GLY A 471 -12.65 -3.62 -33.26
N PHE A 472 -13.49 -3.79 -32.23
CA PHE A 472 -14.07 -5.10 -31.85
C PHE A 472 -15.51 -5.01 -31.29
N TRP A 473 -16.18 -3.87 -31.46
CA TRP A 473 -17.64 -3.76 -31.29
C TRP A 473 -18.14 -2.96 -32.48
N PRO A 474 -18.76 -3.59 -33.50
CA PRO A 474 -19.12 -2.86 -34.71
C PRO A 474 -20.14 -1.73 -34.48
N GLU A 475 -20.87 -1.75 -33.36
CA GLU A 475 -22.03 -0.87 -33.13
C GLU A 475 -22.33 -0.61 -31.63
N ASN A 476 -21.31 -0.52 -30.76
CA ASN A 476 -21.51 -0.38 -29.29
C ASN A 476 -22.30 -1.51 -28.59
N ARG A 477 -22.58 -2.60 -29.31
CA ARG A 477 -23.36 -3.75 -28.83
C ARG A 477 -22.47 -4.95 -28.61
N MET A 478 -22.69 -5.66 -27.50
CA MET A 478 -22.01 -6.93 -27.26
C MET A 478 -22.66 -8.08 -28.02
N SER A 479 -21.90 -8.84 -28.81
CA SER A 479 -22.40 -10.07 -29.41
C SER A 479 -22.63 -11.14 -28.34
N VAL A 480 -23.42 -12.18 -28.65
CA VAL A 480 -23.62 -13.33 -27.75
C VAL A 480 -22.28 -14.00 -27.42
N SER A 481 -21.38 -14.14 -28.40
CA SER A 481 -20.04 -14.68 -28.19
C SER A 481 -19.18 -13.83 -27.26
N ASP A 482 -19.30 -12.50 -27.34
CA ASP A 482 -18.56 -11.61 -26.44
C ASP A 482 -19.11 -11.63 -25.02
N LEU A 483 -20.44 -11.80 -24.88
CA LEU A 483 -21.05 -12.07 -23.59
C LEU A 483 -20.46 -13.37 -23.05
N GLU A 484 -20.50 -14.51 -23.74
CA GLU A 484 -19.89 -15.77 -23.27
C GLU A 484 -18.44 -15.61 -22.77
N LEU A 485 -17.61 -14.81 -23.44
CA LEU A 485 -16.23 -14.52 -23.00
C LEU A 485 -16.16 -13.73 -21.67
N CYS A 486 -17.17 -12.93 -21.35
CA CYS A 486 -17.29 -12.20 -20.08
C CYS A 486 -17.72 -13.08 -18.91
N GLN A 487 -18.16 -14.32 -19.13
CA GLN A 487 -18.76 -15.18 -18.09
C GLN A 487 -17.91 -15.26 -16.82
N PRO A 488 -16.58 -15.50 -16.91
CA PRO A 488 -15.74 -15.63 -15.73
C PRO A 488 -15.72 -14.35 -14.87
N LEU A 489 -15.78 -13.18 -15.51
CA LEU A 489 -15.79 -11.89 -14.85
C LEU A 489 -17.15 -11.65 -14.16
N VAL A 490 -18.25 -11.93 -14.86
CA VAL A 490 -19.60 -11.82 -14.29
C VAL A 490 -19.76 -12.72 -13.07
N GLU A 491 -19.31 -13.97 -13.15
CA GLU A 491 -19.35 -14.91 -12.02
C GLU A 491 -18.48 -14.44 -10.84
N ALA A 492 -17.28 -13.92 -11.12
CA ALA A 492 -16.37 -13.41 -10.10
C ALA A 492 -16.97 -12.19 -9.37
N LEU A 493 -17.70 -11.34 -10.08
CA LEU A 493 -18.42 -10.21 -9.51
C LEU A 493 -19.62 -10.66 -8.68
N ALA A 494 -20.46 -11.52 -9.25
CA ALA A 494 -21.62 -12.09 -8.57
C ALA A 494 -21.24 -12.81 -7.28
N ALA A 495 -20.02 -13.37 -7.19
CA ALA A 495 -19.50 -14.04 -5.99
C ALA A 495 -19.31 -13.12 -4.77
N SER A 496 -19.24 -11.80 -4.95
CA SER A 496 -19.05 -10.85 -3.84
C SER A 496 -20.17 -9.83 -3.68
N VAL A 497 -21.31 -10.03 -4.35
CA VAL A 497 -22.44 -9.08 -4.42
C VAL A 497 -22.94 -8.59 -3.05
N GLU A 498 -22.99 -9.46 -2.03
CA GLU A 498 -23.46 -9.10 -0.69
C GLU A 498 -22.54 -8.11 0.04
N ARG A 499 -21.29 -8.00 -0.43
CA ARG A 499 -20.26 -7.14 0.16
C ARG A 499 -20.08 -5.81 -0.56
N TRP A 500 -20.78 -5.58 -1.67
CA TRP A 500 -20.64 -4.35 -2.43
C TRP A 500 -21.17 -3.17 -1.62
N GLN A 501 -20.32 -2.18 -1.40
CA GLN A 501 -20.68 -0.92 -0.76
C GLN A 501 -20.71 0.22 -1.77
N ASN A 502 -19.66 0.30 -2.61
CA ASN A 502 -19.61 1.21 -3.73
C ASN A 502 -19.46 0.40 -5.02
N PHE A 503 -20.35 0.59 -5.98
CA PHE A 503 -20.30 -0.07 -7.27
C PHE A 503 -20.30 0.96 -8.38
N CYS A 504 -19.21 1.05 -9.13
CA CYS A 504 -19.03 1.91 -10.29
C CYS A 504 -18.85 1.03 -11.53
N ILE A 505 -19.64 1.28 -12.57
CA ILE A 505 -19.57 0.50 -13.79
C ILE A 505 -19.72 1.39 -15.04
N LEU A 506 -18.82 1.17 -16.00
CA LEU A 506 -18.88 1.65 -17.37
C LEU A 506 -18.87 0.42 -18.24
N ALA A 507 -20.05 -0.07 -18.64
CA ALA A 507 -20.19 -1.29 -19.41
C ALA A 507 -21.42 -1.22 -20.34
N PRO A 508 -21.41 -1.92 -21.49
CA PRO A 508 -22.58 -2.00 -22.35
C PRO A 508 -23.78 -2.66 -21.64
N ARG A 509 -25.00 -2.32 -22.09
CA ARG A 509 -26.27 -2.87 -21.57
C ARG A 509 -26.29 -4.39 -21.44
N GLY A 510 -25.80 -5.09 -22.47
CA GLY A 510 -25.78 -6.56 -22.49
C GLY A 510 -25.05 -7.15 -21.30
N PHE A 511 -23.93 -6.56 -20.89
CA PHE A 511 -23.19 -6.99 -19.71
C PHE A 511 -24.01 -6.83 -18.42
N MET A 512 -24.74 -5.72 -18.27
CA MET A 512 -25.56 -5.44 -17.09
C MET A 512 -26.73 -6.42 -16.95
N LEU A 513 -27.43 -6.69 -18.05
CA LEU A 513 -28.53 -7.67 -18.08
C LEU A 513 -28.02 -9.07 -17.74
N TRP A 514 -26.83 -9.40 -18.22
CA TRP A 514 -26.26 -10.70 -17.97
C TRP A 514 -25.71 -10.86 -16.54
N LEU A 515 -25.12 -9.80 -15.98
CA LEU A 515 -24.80 -9.75 -14.55
C LEU A 515 -26.05 -9.93 -13.69
N GLN A 516 -27.15 -9.23 -14.02
CA GLN A 516 -28.44 -9.44 -13.36
C GLN A 516 -28.93 -10.89 -13.48
N GLN A 517 -28.81 -11.51 -14.65
CA GLN A 517 -29.19 -12.91 -14.83
C GLN A 517 -28.35 -13.83 -13.93
N ALA A 518 -27.03 -13.64 -13.86
CA ALA A 518 -26.15 -14.41 -12.97
C ALA A 518 -26.48 -14.21 -11.49
N LEU A 519 -26.91 -13.01 -11.09
CA LEU A 519 -27.39 -12.73 -9.74
C LEU A 519 -28.73 -13.41 -9.46
N SER A 520 -29.65 -13.42 -10.42
CA SER A 520 -30.99 -14.00 -10.26
C SER A 520 -30.98 -15.50 -9.95
N GLN A 521 -29.94 -16.21 -10.41
CA GLN A 521 -29.74 -17.64 -10.12
C GLN A 521 -29.30 -17.91 -8.68
N ARG A 522 -28.86 -16.88 -7.94
CA ARG A 522 -28.45 -16.98 -6.54
C ARG A 522 -29.63 -16.57 -5.65
N THR A 523 -30.30 -17.49 -4.99
CA THR A 523 -31.48 -17.18 -4.14
C THR A 523 -31.19 -17.44 -2.66
N PRO A 524 -31.55 -16.50 -1.75
CA PRO A 524 -32.00 -15.12 -2.01
C PRO A 524 -30.83 -14.21 -2.39
N TRP A 525 -30.97 -13.40 -3.46
CA TRP A 525 -29.99 -12.35 -3.78
C TRP A 525 -30.46 -11.01 -3.21
N SER A 526 -29.55 -10.27 -2.59
CA SER A 526 -29.78 -8.91 -2.10
C SER A 526 -28.49 -8.09 -2.15
N LEU A 527 -28.62 -6.77 -2.11
CA LEU A 527 -27.49 -5.82 -2.03
C LEU A 527 -27.50 -5.13 -0.66
N PRO A 528 -27.23 -5.86 0.45
CA PRO A 528 -27.48 -5.39 1.81
C PRO A 528 -26.51 -4.29 2.26
N ARG A 529 -25.38 -4.12 1.56
CA ARG A 529 -24.33 -3.14 1.88
C ARG A 529 -24.21 -2.02 0.86
N LEU A 530 -24.92 -2.07 -0.26
CA LEU A 530 -24.74 -1.10 -1.35
C LEU A 530 -25.25 0.28 -0.91
N GLU A 531 -24.33 1.23 -0.81
CA GLU A 531 -24.58 2.62 -0.40
C GLU A 531 -24.47 3.58 -1.58
N LYS A 532 -23.61 3.26 -2.55
CA LYS A 532 -23.27 4.09 -3.70
C LYS A 532 -23.27 3.29 -5.00
N LEU A 533 -24.02 3.76 -6.00
CA LEU A 533 -24.03 3.22 -7.37
C LEU A 533 -23.58 4.32 -8.35
N GLU A 534 -22.61 4.02 -9.20
CA GLU A 534 -22.25 4.86 -10.35
C GLU A 534 -22.33 4.02 -11.63
N MET A 535 -23.06 4.51 -12.63
CA MET A 535 -23.13 3.94 -13.96
C MET A 535 -22.80 5.02 -14.97
N LEU A 536 -21.69 4.87 -15.67
CA LEU A 536 -21.14 5.87 -16.57
C LEU A 536 -21.14 5.33 -18.01
N GLU A 537 -21.52 6.14 -18.99
CA GLU A 537 -21.72 5.73 -20.39
C GLU A 537 -21.13 6.79 -21.32
N LYS A 538 -19.84 7.06 -21.18
CA LYS A 538 -19.19 8.09 -22.00
C LYS A 538 -18.93 7.65 -23.45
N TRP A 539 -19.25 6.40 -23.81
CA TRP A 539 -18.76 5.73 -25.02
C TRP A 539 -19.81 4.94 -25.83
N PHE A 540 -21.08 4.86 -25.39
CA PHE A 540 -22.10 3.99 -26.02
C PHE A 540 -23.37 4.77 -26.38
N PRO A 541 -23.42 5.47 -27.52
CA PRO A 541 -24.60 6.23 -27.98
C PRO A 541 -25.89 5.40 -28.23
N ASP A 542 -25.82 4.07 -28.26
CA ASP A 542 -26.91 3.19 -28.70
C ASP A 542 -27.53 2.33 -27.58
N TRP A 543 -27.74 2.89 -26.39
CA TRP A 543 -28.70 2.30 -25.43
C TRP A 543 -30.11 2.48 -26.01
N PRO A 544 -30.80 1.42 -26.49
CA PRO A 544 -32.07 1.60 -27.17
C PRO A 544 -33.14 2.06 -26.18
N ILE A 545 -33.49 3.34 -26.26
CA ILE A 545 -34.61 3.95 -25.54
C ILE A 545 -35.90 3.32 -26.09
N GLY A 546 -36.66 2.60 -25.27
CA GLY A 546 -38.02 2.17 -25.60
C GLY A 546 -38.27 0.67 -25.85
N GLU A 547 -37.28 -0.23 -25.69
CA GLU A 547 -37.55 -1.68 -25.65
C GLU A 547 -37.86 -2.14 -24.21
N THR A 548 -39.15 -2.22 -23.89
CA THR A 548 -39.74 -2.47 -22.56
C THR A 548 -39.37 -3.79 -21.88
N ASP A 549 -38.80 -4.77 -22.60
CA ASP A 549 -38.63 -6.14 -22.10
C ASP A 549 -37.33 -6.39 -21.31
N ASN A 550 -36.43 -5.40 -21.21
CA ASN A 550 -35.06 -5.60 -20.70
C ASN A 550 -34.63 -4.55 -19.65
N ILE A 551 -35.40 -4.43 -18.56
CA ILE A 551 -35.15 -3.48 -17.47
C ILE A 551 -34.10 -4.03 -16.48
N VAL A 552 -33.14 -3.19 -16.07
CA VAL A 552 -32.18 -3.51 -14.99
C VAL A 552 -32.86 -3.33 -13.64
N THR A 553 -33.21 -4.43 -12.99
CA THR A 553 -33.92 -4.50 -11.71
C THR A 553 -33.04 -4.90 -10.52
N MET A 554 -31.81 -5.35 -10.76
CA MET A 554 -30.94 -5.90 -9.70
C MET A 554 -30.64 -4.92 -8.55
N PHE A 555 -30.81 -3.61 -8.75
CA PHE A 555 -30.57 -2.60 -7.72
C PHE A 555 -31.81 -2.25 -6.89
N GLU A 556 -32.99 -2.74 -7.25
CA GLU A 556 -34.27 -2.42 -6.58
C GLU A 556 -34.24 -2.81 -5.09
N ALA A 557 -33.66 -3.97 -4.77
CA ALA A 557 -33.53 -4.51 -3.42
C ALA A 557 -32.24 -4.06 -2.69
N SER A 558 -31.96 -2.75 -2.68
CA SER A 558 -30.76 -2.16 -2.06
C SER A 558 -31.12 -1.24 -0.87
N PRO A 559 -31.32 -1.76 0.36
CA PRO A 559 -31.88 -0.99 1.49
C PRO A 559 -30.98 0.17 1.98
N LYS A 560 -29.68 0.10 1.69
CA LYS A 560 -28.70 1.12 2.09
C LYS A 560 -28.34 2.11 0.98
N LEU A 561 -28.88 1.95 -0.23
CA LEU A 561 -28.51 2.79 -1.36
C LEU A 561 -29.00 4.22 -1.13
N ARG A 562 -28.07 5.18 -1.05
CA ARG A 562 -28.36 6.61 -0.84
C ARG A 562 -27.87 7.50 -1.96
N LEU A 563 -26.81 7.09 -2.66
CA LEU A 563 -26.20 7.87 -3.74
C LEU A 563 -26.23 7.09 -5.06
N VAL A 564 -26.78 7.72 -6.09
CA VAL A 564 -26.76 7.19 -7.46
C VAL A 564 -26.11 8.21 -8.39
N ARG A 565 -25.23 7.73 -9.27
CA ARG A 565 -24.70 8.48 -10.39
C ARG A 565 -25.05 7.78 -11.70
N LEU A 566 -25.74 8.43 -12.63
CA LEU A 566 -26.02 7.89 -13.96
C LEU A 566 -25.41 8.81 -15.03
N SER A 567 -25.14 8.29 -16.22
CA SER A 567 -24.68 9.07 -17.37
C SER A 567 -25.81 9.50 -18.31
N GLN A 568 -25.46 10.42 -19.20
CA GLN A 568 -26.24 10.85 -20.36
C GLN A 568 -26.71 9.63 -21.20
N GLY A 569 -28.01 9.53 -21.47
CA GLY A 569 -28.63 8.45 -22.26
C GLY A 569 -29.59 7.52 -21.49
N MET A 570 -29.36 7.28 -20.20
CA MET A 570 -30.20 6.36 -19.41
C MET A 570 -31.51 6.96 -18.88
N MET A 571 -31.83 8.20 -19.26
CA MET A 571 -33.07 8.88 -18.90
C MET A 571 -33.86 9.27 -20.16
N GLY A 572 -34.25 8.26 -20.94
CA GLY A 572 -35.22 8.41 -22.02
C GLY A 572 -36.62 8.75 -21.53
N THR A 573 -37.49 9.15 -22.47
CA THR A 573 -38.86 9.63 -22.22
C THR A 573 -39.72 8.60 -21.47
N GLU A 574 -40.41 9.08 -20.44
CA GLU A 574 -41.42 8.43 -19.58
C GLU A 574 -40.96 7.31 -18.62
N ASP A 575 -40.16 6.32 -19.05
CA ASP A 575 -39.75 5.17 -18.22
C ASP A 575 -38.22 5.00 -18.12
N TYR A 576 -37.71 4.83 -16.89
CA TYR A 576 -36.30 4.56 -16.67
C TYR A 576 -35.98 3.09 -16.96
N ASP A 577 -34.95 2.82 -17.75
CA ASP A 577 -34.47 1.45 -18.04
C ASP A 577 -33.81 0.75 -16.82
N ILE A 578 -33.88 1.38 -15.65
CA ILE A 578 -33.35 0.91 -14.38
C ILE A 578 -34.36 1.11 -13.25
N LYS A 579 -34.57 0.07 -12.44
CA LYS A 579 -35.32 0.16 -11.19
C LYS A 579 -34.39 0.43 -10.02
N LEU A 580 -34.70 1.50 -9.29
CA LEU A 580 -33.97 1.95 -8.11
C LEU A 580 -34.95 2.15 -6.95
N PRO A 581 -34.48 2.07 -5.70
CA PRO A 581 -35.27 2.43 -4.53
C PRO A 581 -35.39 3.96 -4.41
N TRP A 582 -36.10 4.59 -5.35
CA TRP A 582 -36.14 6.05 -5.55
C TRP A 582 -36.45 6.85 -4.28
N HIS A 583 -37.37 6.36 -3.44
CA HIS A 583 -37.85 7.06 -2.25
C HIS A 583 -36.78 7.27 -1.17
N GLN A 584 -35.72 6.45 -1.10
CA GLN A 584 -34.67 6.54 -0.08
C GLN A 584 -33.40 7.22 -0.58
N LEU A 585 -33.35 7.65 -1.85
CA LEU A 585 -32.17 8.31 -2.40
C LEU A 585 -32.02 9.71 -1.80
N GLU A 586 -30.81 10.02 -1.33
CA GLU A 586 -30.44 11.32 -0.76
C GLU A 586 -29.60 12.13 -1.76
N GLN A 587 -28.91 11.47 -2.69
CA GLN A 587 -27.96 12.08 -3.60
C GLN A 587 -28.05 11.51 -5.02
N PHE A 588 -28.07 12.39 -6.03
CA PHE A 588 -28.18 12.00 -7.45
C PHE A 588 -27.30 12.86 -8.37
N TYR A 589 -26.44 12.25 -9.20
CA TYR A 589 -25.44 12.97 -10.01
C TYR A 589 -25.20 12.31 -11.38
N PRO A 590 -24.50 13.00 -12.30
CA PRO A 590 -25.12 14.08 -13.04
C PRO A 590 -26.38 13.59 -13.79
N MET A 591 -27.44 14.39 -13.76
CA MET A 591 -28.62 14.16 -14.57
C MET A 591 -28.47 14.93 -15.88
N ASP A 592 -28.45 14.23 -17.01
CA ASP A 592 -28.83 14.87 -18.28
C ASP A 592 -30.32 14.66 -18.46
N ALA A 593 -31.09 15.75 -18.45
CA ALA A 593 -32.53 15.71 -18.60
C ALA A 593 -33.04 17.03 -19.14
N ASP A 594 -34.19 16.95 -19.82
CA ASP A 594 -35.03 18.10 -20.01
C ASP A 594 -35.68 18.53 -18.68
N ILE A 595 -36.33 19.69 -18.69
CA ILE A 595 -36.98 20.26 -17.51
C ILE A 595 -38.08 19.31 -16.98
N ALA A 596 -38.78 18.61 -17.86
CA ALA A 596 -39.81 17.63 -17.49
C ALA A 596 -39.20 16.40 -16.79
N GLY A 597 -38.07 15.90 -17.27
CA GLY A 597 -37.31 14.82 -16.64
C GLY A 597 -36.83 15.20 -15.25
N CYS A 598 -36.34 16.43 -15.08
CA CYS A 598 -36.01 16.95 -13.76
C CYS A 598 -37.25 16.97 -12.84
N ALA A 599 -38.37 17.52 -13.29
CA ALA A 599 -39.60 17.58 -12.52
C ALA A 599 -40.08 16.18 -12.10
N ARG A 600 -40.01 15.19 -13.00
CA ARG A 600 -40.35 13.78 -12.70
C ARG A 600 -39.42 13.18 -11.65
N LEU A 601 -38.10 13.38 -11.75
CA LEU A 601 -37.13 12.85 -10.79
C LEU A 601 -37.40 13.40 -9.38
N LEU A 602 -37.56 14.72 -9.26
CA LEU A 602 -37.84 15.37 -7.98
C LEU A 602 -39.12 14.83 -7.34
N ARG A 603 -40.15 14.48 -8.12
CA ARG A 603 -41.36 13.84 -7.60
C ARG A 603 -41.11 12.39 -7.14
N LYS A 604 -40.27 11.64 -7.86
CA LYS A 604 -39.92 10.24 -7.54
C LYS A 604 -38.98 10.11 -6.33
N CYS A 605 -38.17 11.13 -6.04
CA CYS A 605 -37.15 11.12 -4.99
C CYS A 605 -37.42 12.16 -3.89
N PRO A 606 -38.49 12.03 -3.08
CA PRO A 606 -38.90 13.04 -2.10
C PRO A 606 -37.84 13.35 -1.02
N ASN A 607 -36.93 12.41 -0.75
CA ASN A 607 -35.85 12.55 0.24
C ASN A 607 -34.53 13.06 -0.36
N LEU A 608 -34.54 13.49 -1.63
CA LEU A 608 -33.33 13.96 -2.29
C LEU A 608 -32.82 15.25 -1.65
N LEU A 609 -31.60 15.20 -1.10
CA LEU A 609 -30.94 16.33 -0.45
C LEU A 609 -29.97 17.04 -1.40
N ARG A 610 -29.33 16.30 -2.31
CA ARG A 610 -28.36 16.88 -3.26
C ARG A 610 -28.53 16.34 -4.68
N CYS A 611 -28.41 17.22 -5.66
CA CYS A 611 -28.50 16.85 -7.07
C CYS A 611 -27.54 17.65 -7.96
N GLN A 612 -27.06 17.07 -9.06
CA GLN A 612 -26.44 17.81 -10.16
C GLN A 612 -27.19 17.58 -11.46
N ILE A 613 -27.43 18.65 -12.22
CA ILE A 613 -28.26 18.67 -13.42
C ILE A 613 -27.53 19.38 -14.55
N LEU A 614 -27.60 18.80 -15.74
CA LEU A 614 -27.21 19.37 -17.02
C LEU A 614 -28.50 19.58 -17.81
N LEU A 615 -28.80 20.84 -18.15
CA LEU A 615 -29.98 21.22 -18.92
C LEU A 615 -29.54 21.78 -20.28
N TYR A 616 -29.91 21.09 -21.36
CA TYR A 616 -29.59 21.50 -22.74
C TYR A 616 -30.80 22.05 -23.50
N GLU A 617 -32.00 21.56 -23.18
CA GLU A 617 -33.24 21.93 -23.84
C GLU A 617 -34.44 21.62 -22.93
N GLY A 618 -35.60 22.20 -23.26
CA GLY A 618 -36.85 21.91 -22.57
C GLY A 618 -37.87 23.04 -22.67
N ALA A 619 -39.09 22.73 -22.27
CA ALA A 619 -40.20 23.69 -22.15
C ALA A 619 -40.64 23.82 -20.68
N PRO A 620 -41.39 24.88 -20.32
CA PRO A 620 -42.02 24.98 -19.01
C PRO A 620 -42.87 23.75 -18.68
N THR A 621 -42.90 23.36 -17.41
CA THR A 621 -43.67 22.21 -16.93
C THR A 621 -44.45 22.56 -15.68
N ASP A 622 -45.33 21.65 -15.23
CA ASP A 622 -46.07 21.81 -13.97
C ASP A 622 -45.12 22.06 -12.80
N LEU A 623 -45.46 23.07 -11.99
CA LEU A 623 -44.68 23.52 -10.86
C LEU A 623 -44.30 22.37 -9.91
N VAL A 624 -43.01 22.23 -9.61
CA VAL A 624 -42.47 21.30 -8.62
C VAL A 624 -41.88 22.04 -7.44
N ARG A 625 -42.31 21.67 -6.23
CA ARG A 625 -41.72 22.12 -4.97
C ARG A 625 -40.95 20.98 -4.33
N HIS A 626 -39.70 21.21 -3.92
CA HIS A 626 -38.85 20.16 -3.34
C HIS A 626 -37.98 20.67 -2.19
N HIS A 627 -37.63 19.79 -1.25
CA HIS A 627 -36.79 20.08 -0.08
C HIS A 627 -35.29 19.88 -0.32
N LEU A 628 -34.82 20.04 -1.57
CA LEU A 628 -33.41 19.93 -1.89
C LEU A 628 -32.59 20.94 -1.08
N GLN A 629 -31.43 20.49 -0.58
CA GLN A 629 -30.50 21.32 0.19
C GLN A 629 -29.31 21.79 -0.66
N ALA A 630 -28.89 21.03 -1.66
CA ALA A 630 -27.83 21.42 -2.58
C ALA A 630 -28.18 21.08 -4.03
N ILE A 631 -27.94 22.01 -4.96
CA ILE A 631 -28.12 21.75 -6.38
C ILE A 631 -27.03 22.42 -7.22
N ASP A 632 -26.46 21.64 -8.13
CA ASP A 632 -25.50 22.11 -9.13
C ASP A 632 -26.14 22.02 -10.52
N ILE A 633 -26.34 23.15 -11.19
CA ILE A 633 -27.00 23.20 -12.50
C ILE A 633 -26.01 23.73 -13.53
N ALA A 634 -25.86 23.05 -14.67
CA ALA A 634 -25.30 23.65 -15.87
C ALA A 634 -26.39 23.86 -16.91
N VAL A 635 -26.42 25.05 -17.51
CA VAL A 635 -27.43 25.46 -18.50
C VAL A 635 -26.76 25.87 -19.80
N SER A 636 -27.38 25.48 -20.92
CA SER A 636 -26.98 25.87 -22.29
C SER A 636 -27.19 27.35 -22.56
N ASP A 637 -28.39 27.85 -22.26
CA ASP A 637 -28.88 29.18 -22.62
C ASP A 637 -29.86 29.77 -21.59
N ASP A 638 -30.21 31.04 -21.79
CA ASP A 638 -31.03 31.84 -20.87
C ASP A 638 -32.48 31.36 -20.79
N ASP A 639 -33.05 30.88 -21.89
CA ASP A 639 -34.46 30.47 -21.93
C ASP A 639 -34.64 29.17 -21.15
N VAL A 640 -33.74 28.19 -21.35
CA VAL A 640 -33.72 26.94 -20.58
C VAL A 640 -33.57 27.21 -19.08
N ALA A 641 -32.69 28.13 -18.70
CA ALA A 641 -32.53 28.52 -17.30
C ALA A 641 -33.82 29.13 -16.72
N ASN A 642 -34.45 30.05 -17.44
CA ASN A 642 -35.69 30.70 -17.00
C ASN A 642 -36.86 29.70 -16.92
N PHE A 643 -37.01 28.79 -17.89
CA PHE A 643 -38.01 27.74 -17.85
C PHE A 643 -37.85 26.84 -16.62
N PHE A 644 -36.60 26.51 -16.26
CA PHE A 644 -36.31 25.76 -15.03
C PHE A 644 -36.70 26.56 -13.77
N PHE A 645 -36.26 27.82 -13.64
CA PHE A 645 -36.57 28.66 -12.48
C PHE A 645 -38.06 28.98 -12.31
N HIS A 646 -38.82 28.93 -13.40
CA HIS A 646 -40.28 29.01 -13.38
C HIS A 646 -40.91 27.70 -12.90
N SER A 647 -40.44 26.56 -13.40
CA SER A 647 -41.04 25.24 -13.18
C SER A 647 -40.64 24.58 -11.85
N VAL A 648 -39.53 24.98 -11.24
CA VAL A 648 -38.98 24.35 -10.02
C VAL A 648 -38.80 25.39 -8.90
N LYS A 649 -39.14 24.99 -7.68
CA LYS A 649 -39.11 25.81 -6.46
C LYS A 649 -38.43 25.04 -5.33
N LEU A 650 -37.34 25.58 -4.80
CA LEU A 650 -36.46 24.89 -3.83
C LEU A 650 -36.31 25.69 -2.52
N PRO A 651 -37.35 25.88 -1.70
CA PRO A 651 -37.31 26.78 -0.55
C PRO A 651 -36.32 26.37 0.57
N SER A 652 -35.86 25.12 0.57
CA SER A 652 -34.95 24.56 1.58
C SER A 652 -33.47 24.59 1.18
N LEU A 653 -33.12 25.33 0.12
CA LEU A 653 -31.79 25.30 -0.45
C LEU A 653 -30.74 25.96 0.47
N LEU A 654 -29.64 25.25 0.71
CA LEU A 654 -28.47 25.69 1.46
C LEU A 654 -27.29 25.99 0.54
N GLN A 655 -27.16 25.27 -0.58
CA GLN A 655 -26.09 25.43 -1.55
C GLN A 655 -26.63 25.47 -2.98
N PHE A 656 -26.18 26.43 -3.77
CA PHE A 656 -26.55 26.55 -5.18
C PHE A 656 -25.31 26.80 -6.03
N ARG A 657 -25.12 26.01 -7.08
CA ARG A 657 -24.15 26.28 -8.14
C ARG A 657 -24.86 26.41 -9.48
N LEU A 658 -24.55 27.48 -10.20
CA LEU A 658 -24.97 27.66 -11.58
C LEU A 658 -23.75 27.79 -12.48
N LYS A 659 -23.67 26.93 -13.49
CA LYS A 659 -22.70 27.00 -14.59
C LYS A 659 -23.41 27.40 -15.88
N MET A 660 -23.03 28.55 -16.39
CA MET A 660 -23.57 29.20 -17.58
C MET A 660 -22.64 28.89 -18.76
N LEU A 661 -23.04 27.99 -19.67
CA LEU A 661 -22.15 27.46 -20.72
C LEU A 661 -22.01 28.38 -21.94
N GLN A 662 -23.09 29.00 -22.42
CA GLN A 662 -23.08 29.95 -23.54
C GLN A 662 -23.92 31.21 -23.26
N ILE A 663 -24.12 31.49 -21.98
CA ILE A 663 -24.97 32.57 -21.52
C ILE A 663 -24.13 33.84 -21.35
N SER A 664 -24.63 34.96 -21.87
CA SER A 664 -23.95 36.26 -21.85
C SER A 664 -24.47 37.24 -20.80
N ARG A 665 -25.52 36.86 -20.06
CA ARG A 665 -26.18 37.67 -19.01
C ARG A 665 -26.71 36.77 -17.90
N VAL A 666 -27.00 37.30 -16.72
CA VAL A 666 -27.63 36.44 -15.70
C VAL A 666 -29.11 36.22 -16.04
N PRO A 667 -29.63 34.98 -15.97
CA PRO A 667 -31.04 34.72 -16.20
C PRO A 667 -31.96 35.56 -15.30
N ALA A 668 -32.97 36.20 -15.88
CA ALA A 668 -33.83 37.15 -15.19
C ALA A 668 -34.57 36.55 -13.97
N LEU A 669 -34.91 35.26 -14.03
CA LEU A 669 -35.62 34.59 -12.94
C LEU A 669 -34.71 34.03 -11.84
N LEU A 670 -33.38 34.17 -11.96
CA LEU A 670 -32.46 33.62 -10.96
C LEU A 670 -32.61 34.30 -9.60
N ALA A 671 -32.64 35.63 -9.55
CA ALA A 671 -32.77 36.36 -8.29
C ALA A 671 -34.11 36.06 -7.57
N PRO A 672 -35.28 36.11 -8.25
CA PRO A 672 -36.54 35.65 -7.67
C PRO A 672 -36.47 34.21 -7.17
N PHE A 673 -35.90 33.28 -7.94
CA PHE A 673 -35.76 31.88 -7.56
C PHE A 673 -34.94 31.68 -6.28
N LEU A 674 -33.78 32.34 -6.17
CA LEU A 674 -32.93 32.23 -4.99
C LEU A 674 -33.54 32.91 -3.75
N SER A 675 -34.32 33.98 -3.93
CA SER A 675 -34.98 34.68 -2.83
C SER A 675 -35.99 33.83 -2.05
N GLU A 676 -36.50 32.77 -2.67
CA GLU A 676 -37.38 31.80 -2.02
C GLU A 676 -36.65 30.92 -1.00
N SER A 677 -35.31 30.86 -1.09
CA SER A 677 -34.45 30.04 -0.23
C SER A 677 -33.81 30.90 0.86
N THR A 678 -34.56 31.22 1.92
CA THR A 678 -34.09 32.11 2.99
C THR A 678 -32.90 31.57 3.79
N GLY A 679 -32.60 30.27 3.64
CA GLY A 679 -31.49 29.58 4.28
C GLY A 679 -30.24 29.42 3.42
N LEU A 680 -30.17 30.01 2.23
CA LEU A 680 -29.05 29.81 1.31
C LEU A 680 -27.73 30.31 1.92
N GLN A 681 -26.76 29.40 2.08
CA GLN A 681 -25.45 29.66 2.70
C GLN A 681 -24.33 29.77 1.67
N LYS A 682 -24.39 28.97 0.60
CA LYS A 682 -23.35 28.92 -0.43
C LYS A 682 -23.91 29.19 -1.82
N LEU A 683 -23.31 30.14 -2.52
CA LEU A 683 -23.61 30.43 -3.92
C LEU A 683 -22.34 30.33 -4.75
N VAL A 684 -22.41 29.57 -5.84
CA VAL A 684 -21.35 29.49 -6.85
C VAL A 684 -21.91 29.87 -8.21
N LEU A 685 -21.30 30.86 -8.85
CA LEU A 685 -21.65 31.28 -10.20
C LEU A 685 -20.42 31.11 -11.11
N SER A 686 -20.57 30.30 -12.16
CA SER A 686 -19.54 30.07 -13.18
C SER A 686 -20.06 30.53 -14.54
N ALA A 687 -19.39 31.45 -15.21
CA ALA A 687 -19.71 31.90 -16.57
C ALA A 687 -18.47 32.47 -17.28
N ASP A 688 -18.52 32.65 -18.60
CA ASP A 688 -17.46 33.41 -19.30
C ASP A 688 -17.42 34.86 -18.82
N TYR A 689 -18.58 35.49 -18.60
CA TYR A 689 -18.68 36.86 -18.11
C TYR A 689 -19.99 37.08 -17.33
N ILE A 690 -19.90 37.72 -16.17
CA ILE A 690 -21.06 38.14 -15.37
C ILE A 690 -21.05 39.67 -15.23
N PRO A 691 -22.03 40.40 -15.80
CA PRO A 691 -22.12 41.84 -15.65
C PRO A 691 -22.26 42.28 -14.18
N THR A 692 -21.60 43.38 -13.77
CA THR A 692 -21.62 43.85 -12.37
C THR A 692 -23.03 44.11 -11.84
N ASN A 693 -23.92 44.68 -12.67
CA ASN A 693 -25.30 44.99 -12.27
C ASN A 693 -26.12 43.73 -12.05
N ASP A 694 -25.96 42.74 -12.93
CA ASP A 694 -26.64 41.46 -12.85
C ASP A 694 -26.22 40.71 -11.59
N LEU A 695 -24.90 40.70 -11.32
CA LEU A 695 -24.37 40.13 -10.09
C LEU A 695 -24.95 40.81 -8.85
N TYR A 696 -25.06 42.14 -8.84
CA TYR A 696 -25.66 42.86 -7.72
C TYR A 696 -27.11 42.46 -7.47
N ILE A 697 -27.93 42.37 -8.52
CA ILE A 697 -29.34 41.95 -8.41
C ILE A 697 -29.43 40.56 -7.75
N VAL A 698 -28.55 39.63 -8.14
CA VAL A 698 -28.49 38.30 -7.53
C VAL A 698 -28.10 38.39 -6.06
N LEU A 699 -27.00 39.08 -5.74
CA LEU A 699 -26.49 39.16 -4.37
C LEU A 699 -27.46 39.89 -3.42
N GLU A 700 -28.23 40.85 -3.92
CA GLU A 700 -29.28 41.55 -3.18
C GLU A 700 -30.45 40.61 -2.85
N ALA A 701 -30.67 39.53 -3.60
CA ALA A 701 -31.71 38.56 -3.30
C ALA A 701 -31.31 37.54 -2.20
N VAL A 702 -30.04 37.44 -1.81
CA VAL A 702 -29.49 36.32 -1.02
C VAL A 702 -28.67 36.76 0.21
N HIS A 703 -29.30 37.53 1.09
CA HIS A 703 -28.66 38.11 2.29
C HIS A 703 -28.07 37.10 3.30
N SER A 704 -28.52 35.85 3.27
CA SER A 704 -28.10 34.77 4.19
C SER A 704 -26.74 34.16 3.86
N LEU A 705 -26.14 34.49 2.71
CA LEU A 705 -24.90 33.85 2.24
C LEU A 705 -23.75 34.01 3.22
N THR A 706 -23.07 32.89 3.47
CA THR A 706 -21.80 32.80 4.19
C THR A 706 -20.63 32.51 3.25
N GLU A 707 -20.88 31.90 2.09
CA GLU A 707 -19.88 31.57 1.08
C GLU A 707 -20.33 32.04 -0.30
N LEU A 708 -19.46 32.79 -0.98
CA LEU A 708 -19.64 33.20 -2.36
C LEU A 708 -18.43 32.78 -3.19
N GLN A 709 -18.68 32.06 -4.27
CA GLN A 709 -17.67 31.75 -5.28
C GLN A 709 -18.12 32.31 -6.63
N ILE A 710 -17.22 33.04 -7.27
CA ILE A 710 -17.41 33.52 -8.64
C ILE A 710 -16.25 33.01 -9.48
N ASP A 711 -16.60 32.37 -10.58
CA ASP A 711 -15.69 31.74 -11.53
C ASP A 711 -15.96 32.33 -12.90
N CYS A 712 -15.06 33.20 -13.35
CA CYS A 712 -15.19 33.92 -14.61
C CYS A 712 -14.16 33.43 -15.63
N GLY A 713 -14.63 33.22 -16.86
CA GLY A 713 -13.75 33.03 -18.01
C GLY A 713 -12.98 34.30 -18.41
N PRO A 714 -12.25 34.25 -19.54
CA PRO A 714 -11.51 35.40 -20.05
C PRO A 714 -12.43 36.55 -20.43
N LYS A 715 -11.93 37.77 -20.27
CA LYS A 715 -12.67 39.02 -20.54
C LYS A 715 -13.15 39.08 -22.00
N PRO A 716 -14.41 39.50 -22.24
CA PRO A 716 -14.91 39.68 -23.61
C PRO A 716 -14.06 40.70 -24.39
N VAL A 717 -13.79 40.38 -25.65
CA VAL A 717 -13.03 41.26 -26.57
C VAL A 717 -13.73 42.62 -26.66
N GLY A 718 -13.03 43.70 -26.29
CA GLY A 718 -13.53 45.08 -26.35
C GLY A 718 -14.08 45.67 -25.03
N ALA A 719 -14.08 44.92 -23.91
CA ALA A 719 -14.45 45.48 -22.62
C ALA A 719 -13.37 46.46 -22.09
N THR A 720 -13.73 47.73 -21.90
CA THR A 720 -12.77 48.81 -21.52
C THR A 720 -12.78 49.21 -20.05
N ARG A 721 -13.69 48.65 -19.24
CA ARG A 721 -13.87 49.00 -17.81
C ARG A 721 -13.63 47.79 -16.91
N PRO A 722 -13.32 48.01 -15.61
CA PRO A 722 -13.26 46.93 -14.62
C PRO A 722 -14.54 46.10 -14.58
N ILE A 723 -14.37 44.78 -14.59
CA ILE A 723 -15.45 43.77 -14.56
C ILE A 723 -16.22 43.85 -13.25
N TYR A 724 -15.54 44.05 -12.12
CA TYR A 724 -16.13 44.31 -10.82
C TYR A 724 -15.89 45.76 -10.42
N ARG A 725 -16.90 46.60 -10.63
CA ARG A 725 -16.79 48.04 -10.35
C ARG A 725 -16.68 48.32 -8.85
N ASN A 726 -15.96 49.40 -8.52
CA ASN A 726 -15.72 49.90 -7.16
C ASN A 726 -16.99 49.99 -6.29
N TRP A 727 -18.14 50.35 -6.89
CA TRP A 727 -19.40 50.46 -6.15
C TRP A 727 -19.87 49.12 -5.53
N LEU A 728 -19.66 47.98 -6.20
CA LEU A 728 -20.05 46.65 -5.69
C LEU A 728 -19.18 46.28 -4.48
N LEU A 729 -17.87 46.51 -4.57
CA LEU A 729 -16.93 46.30 -3.47
C LEU A 729 -17.25 47.20 -2.27
N THR A 730 -17.65 48.44 -2.54
CA THR A 730 -18.14 49.38 -1.53
C THR A 730 -19.40 48.86 -0.85
N ARG A 731 -20.36 48.29 -1.59
CA ARG A 731 -21.59 47.69 -1.02
C ARG A 731 -21.29 46.44 -0.19
N LEU A 732 -20.27 45.68 -0.53
CA LEU A 732 -19.79 44.55 0.28
C LEU A 732 -19.03 45.00 1.54
N SER A 733 -18.73 46.28 1.73
CA SER A 733 -17.99 46.79 2.90
C SER A 733 -18.93 47.19 4.05
N PHE A 734 -18.54 46.97 5.32
CA PHE A 734 -19.33 47.45 6.48
C PHE A 734 -19.28 48.97 6.70
N PHE A 735 -18.24 49.64 6.17
CA PHE A 735 -18.07 51.10 6.28
C PHE A 735 -17.91 51.73 4.89
N PRO A 736 -18.99 51.97 4.14
CA PRO A 736 -18.88 52.67 2.87
C PRO A 736 -18.50 54.13 3.13
N ARG A 737 -17.21 54.48 3.00
CA ARG A 737 -16.69 55.84 3.21
C ARG A 737 -17.28 56.90 2.27
N VAL A 738 -18.08 56.53 1.26
CA VAL A 738 -18.41 57.42 0.11
C VAL A 738 -19.91 57.56 -0.18
N MET A 739 -20.84 56.90 0.51
CA MET A 739 -22.27 57.14 0.25
C MET A 739 -23.02 57.67 1.47
N ASN A 740 -23.49 58.91 1.37
CA ASN A 740 -24.40 59.62 2.28
C ASN A 740 -25.80 58.95 2.42
N SER A 741 -25.94 57.66 2.14
CA SER A 741 -27.17 56.90 2.31
C SER A 741 -27.03 55.91 3.46
N ASN A 742 -27.32 56.37 4.67
CA ASN A 742 -27.62 55.54 5.86
C ASN A 742 -28.81 54.56 5.66
N ARG A 743 -29.27 54.32 4.42
CA ARG A 743 -30.50 53.56 4.12
C ARG A 743 -30.29 52.09 3.79
N TYR A 744 -29.07 51.64 3.48
CA TYR A 744 -28.84 50.26 3.07
C TYR A 744 -27.63 49.67 3.76
N GLY A 745 -27.83 48.59 4.53
CA GLY A 745 -26.75 47.83 5.17
C GLY A 745 -25.77 47.22 4.16
N ALA A 746 -24.66 46.66 4.66
CA ALA A 746 -23.69 45.96 3.83
C ALA A 746 -24.35 44.78 3.09
N LEU A 747 -24.02 44.64 1.81
CA LEU A 747 -24.38 43.49 0.99
C LEU A 747 -23.68 42.25 1.56
N LEU A 748 -24.42 41.15 1.74
CA LEU A 748 -23.95 39.90 2.36
C LEU A 748 -23.25 40.13 3.73
N PRO A 749 -23.97 40.58 4.76
CA PRO A 749 -23.37 40.84 6.07
C PRO A 749 -22.80 39.57 6.72
N ASN A 750 -23.24 38.38 6.30
CA ASN A 750 -22.80 37.10 6.86
C ASN A 750 -21.64 36.44 6.10
N LEU A 751 -21.10 37.07 5.05
CA LEU A 751 -20.05 36.51 4.21
C LEU A 751 -18.76 36.22 5.01
N ARG A 752 -18.35 34.95 5.01
CA ARG A 752 -17.16 34.40 5.67
C ARG A 752 -16.12 33.90 4.68
N VAL A 753 -16.55 33.36 3.55
CA VAL A 753 -15.67 32.84 2.51
C VAL A 753 -15.97 33.53 1.19
N LEU A 754 -14.93 34.10 0.57
CA LEU A 754 -15.00 34.66 -0.76
C LEU A 754 -13.99 33.95 -1.66
N SER A 755 -14.47 33.37 -2.75
CA SER A 755 -13.62 32.75 -3.77
C SER A 755 -13.81 33.46 -5.09
N LEU A 756 -12.73 33.94 -5.68
CA LEU A 756 -12.71 34.59 -6.97
C LEU A 756 -11.73 33.82 -7.87
N ILE A 757 -12.23 33.29 -8.98
CA ILE A 757 -11.48 32.46 -9.93
C ILE A 757 -11.56 33.11 -11.32
N GLY A 758 -10.42 33.21 -12.01
CA GLY A 758 -10.31 33.66 -13.40
C GLY A 758 -9.85 35.10 -13.59
N GLU A 759 -10.26 35.74 -14.69
CA GLU A 759 -9.87 37.13 -15.02
C GLU A 759 -10.73 38.13 -14.23
N ILE A 760 -10.17 38.64 -13.13
CA ILE A 760 -10.89 39.48 -12.17
C ILE A 760 -10.39 40.93 -12.26
N ASP A 761 -11.11 41.76 -13.00
CA ASP A 761 -10.76 43.17 -13.20
C ASP A 761 -11.49 44.07 -12.18
N MET A 762 -10.78 44.60 -11.16
CA MET A 762 -11.36 45.40 -10.08
C MET A 762 -10.38 46.44 -9.50
N ASP A 763 -10.88 47.40 -8.71
CA ASP A 763 -10.06 48.42 -8.02
C ASP A 763 -9.36 47.85 -6.76
N PRO A 764 -8.01 47.78 -6.72
CA PRO A 764 -7.29 47.15 -5.60
C PRO A 764 -7.50 47.87 -4.26
N GLY A 765 -7.61 49.20 -4.27
CA GLY A 765 -7.80 50.01 -3.06
C GLY A 765 -9.17 49.78 -2.43
N ALA A 766 -10.22 49.74 -3.25
CA ALA A 766 -11.58 49.42 -2.85
C ALA A 766 -11.70 47.97 -2.34
N PHE A 767 -11.01 47.03 -2.99
CA PHE A 767 -11.00 45.63 -2.57
C PHE A 767 -10.29 45.44 -1.23
N SER A 768 -9.11 46.04 -1.06
CA SER A 768 -8.38 46.06 0.22
C SER A 768 -9.21 46.71 1.33
N SER A 769 -9.91 47.80 1.02
CA SER A 769 -10.81 48.48 1.97
C SER A 769 -11.99 47.59 2.38
N MET A 770 -12.58 46.87 1.42
CA MET A 770 -13.64 45.90 1.69
C MET A 770 -13.17 44.79 2.64
N ILE A 771 -11.99 44.22 2.36
CA ILE A 771 -11.38 43.17 3.20
C ILE A 771 -11.10 43.69 4.61
N ARG A 772 -10.48 44.88 4.74
CA ARG A 772 -10.21 45.50 6.05
C ARG A 772 -11.49 45.73 6.84
N SER A 773 -12.58 46.15 6.19
CA SER A 773 -13.85 46.38 6.87
C SER A 773 -14.44 45.11 7.50
N ARG A 774 -14.01 43.92 7.07
CA ARG A 774 -14.50 42.61 7.52
C ARG A 774 -13.49 41.84 8.40
N THR A 775 -12.48 42.52 8.96
CA THR A 775 -11.57 41.92 9.95
C THR A 775 -12.20 41.93 11.35
N ILE A 776 -11.66 41.09 12.25
CA ILE A 776 -12.18 40.97 13.63
C ILE A 776 -12.24 42.32 14.36
N GLU A 777 -11.27 43.19 14.13
CA GLU A 777 -11.16 44.53 14.71
C GLU A 777 -12.24 45.51 14.23
N ASN A 778 -12.82 45.24 13.06
CA ASN A 778 -13.70 46.19 12.35
C ASN A 778 -15.17 45.73 12.27
N VAL A 779 -15.48 44.49 12.67
CA VAL A 779 -16.85 43.94 12.60
C VAL A 779 -17.75 44.40 13.75
N ASP A 780 -17.18 44.94 14.84
CA ASP A 780 -17.79 45.09 16.17
C ASP A 780 -18.92 46.14 16.32
N ALA A 781 -19.45 46.71 15.23
CA ALA A 781 -20.53 47.70 15.30
C ALA A 781 -21.87 47.31 14.63
N GLN A 782 -21.92 46.29 13.75
CA GLN A 782 -23.09 46.07 12.87
C GLN A 782 -23.65 44.64 12.81
N ARG A 783 -23.33 43.75 13.76
CA ARG A 783 -23.78 42.33 13.75
C ARG A 783 -23.42 41.59 12.44
N GLY A 784 -22.22 41.84 11.92
CA GLY A 784 -21.68 41.21 10.71
C GLY A 784 -20.80 39.99 10.99
N ALA A 785 -20.39 39.27 9.94
CA ALA A 785 -19.41 38.18 10.02
C ALA A 785 -18.01 38.65 9.63
N VAL A 786 -17.01 38.10 10.33
CA VAL A 786 -15.59 38.23 9.97
C VAL A 786 -15.31 37.40 8.71
N LEU A 787 -14.57 37.97 7.76
CA LEU A 787 -14.07 37.22 6.61
C LEU A 787 -13.00 36.23 7.09
N GLN A 788 -13.31 34.95 6.99
CA GLN A 788 -12.49 33.83 7.48
C GLN A 788 -11.55 33.29 6.42
N SER A 789 -11.97 33.30 5.15
CA SER A 789 -11.16 32.78 4.05
C SER A 789 -11.36 33.59 2.78
N LEU A 790 -10.25 33.86 2.11
CA LEU A 790 -10.22 34.50 0.81
C LEU A 790 -9.40 33.64 -0.14
N HIS A 791 -10.05 33.13 -1.18
CA HIS A 791 -9.40 32.36 -2.24
C HIS A 791 -9.37 33.17 -3.51
N ILE A 792 -8.18 33.45 -4.01
CA ILE A 792 -7.99 34.23 -5.23
C ILE A 792 -7.15 33.40 -6.19
N TYR A 793 -7.74 33.04 -7.32
CA TYR A 793 -7.09 32.33 -8.41
C TYR A 793 -7.12 33.22 -9.64
N ILE A 794 -6.03 33.93 -9.89
CA ILE A 794 -5.95 34.95 -10.95
C ILE A 794 -5.00 34.49 -12.05
N GLU A 795 -5.36 34.78 -13.31
CA GLU A 795 -4.50 34.59 -14.47
C GLU A 795 -3.37 35.63 -14.53
N GLU A 796 -2.15 35.19 -14.86
CA GLU A 796 -0.90 35.98 -14.83
C GLU A 796 -0.95 37.28 -15.67
N ASN A 797 -1.76 37.31 -16.73
CA ASN A 797 -1.94 38.47 -17.62
C ASN A 797 -3.10 39.42 -17.23
N SER A 798 -3.76 39.18 -16.10
CA SER A 798 -4.79 40.09 -15.61
C SER A 798 -4.18 41.45 -15.25
N ARG A 799 -4.66 42.52 -15.91
CA ARG A 799 -4.07 43.88 -15.78
C ARG A 799 -4.51 44.65 -14.52
N SER A 800 -5.20 44.03 -13.58
CA SER A 800 -5.98 44.73 -12.53
C SER A 800 -5.46 44.61 -11.10
N LEU A 801 -4.90 43.46 -10.72
CA LEU A 801 -4.36 43.19 -9.37
C LEU A 801 -2.89 42.83 -9.51
N ALA A 802 -1.99 43.79 -9.29
CA ALA A 802 -0.56 43.53 -9.36
C ALA A 802 -0.14 42.62 -8.20
N VAL A 803 0.95 41.88 -8.36
CA VAL A 803 1.50 41.00 -7.31
C VAL A 803 1.72 41.75 -5.98
N GLY A 804 2.11 43.03 -6.04
CA GLY A 804 2.26 43.88 -4.85
C GLY A 804 0.95 44.23 -4.14
N ASP A 805 -0.17 44.33 -4.87
CA ASP A 805 -1.50 44.54 -4.27
C ASP A 805 -1.97 43.30 -3.50
N LEU A 806 -1.60 42.11 -4.00
CA LEU A 806 -1.87 40.82 -3.37
C LEU A 806 -1.09 40.62 -2.08
N GLU A 807 0.14 41.14 -1.98
CA GLU A 807 0.91 41.17 -0.72
C GLU A 807 0.22 42.02 0.34
N GLY A 808 -0.32 43.18 -0.03
CA GLY A 808 -1.11 44.03 0.87
C GLY A 808 -2.33 43.31 1.43
N ILE A 809 -3.02 42.52 0.60
CA ILE A 809 -4.16 41.69 1.01
C ILE A 809 -3.73 40.55 1.94
N LYS A 810 -2.61 39.89 1.61
CA LYS A 810 -2.02 38.83 2.44
C LYS A 810 -1.60 39.36 3.81
N ASN A 811 -1.09 40.58 3.89
CA ASN A 811 -0.74 41.22 5.16
C ASN A 811 -1.96 41.52 6.05
N ILE A 812 -3.13 41.78 5.45
CA ILE A 812 -4.37 42.05 6.20
C ILE A 812 -4.98 40.76 6.77
N LEU A 813 -4.93 39.65 6.01
CA LEU A 813 -5.61 38.40 6.38
C LEU A 813 -4.68 37.32 6.96
N GLY A 814 -3.37 37.42 6.72
CA GLY A 814 -2.38 36.43 7.11
C GLY A 814 -2.65 35.06 6.48
N ASN A 815 -2.59 34.00 7.29
CA ASN A 815 -2.82 32.62 6.88
C ASN A 815 -4.27 32.33 6.39
N ARG A 816 -5.19 33.29 6.51
CA ARG A 816 -6.58 33.18 6.02
C ARG A 816 -6.74 33.49 4.54
N ALA A 817 -5.73 34.04 3.88
CA ALA A 817 -5.74 34.29 2.44
C ALA A 817 -4.94 33.21 1.71
N ASP A 818 -5.62 32.41 0.89
CA ASP A 818 -4.98 31.54 -0.11
C ASP A 818 -5.02 32.27 -1.47
N ILE A 819 -3.89 32.86 -1.83
CA ILE A 819 -3.74 33.59 -3.09
C ILE A 819 -2.85 32.74 -3.99
N ARG A 820 -3.40 32.30 -5.12
CA ARG A 820 -2.66 31.56 -6.14
C ARG A 820 -2.73 32.33 -7.46
N VAL A 821 -1.56 32.68 -7.97
CA VAL A 821 -1.44 33.17 -9.34
C VAL A 821 -1.25 31.94 -10.21
N VAL A 822 -2.20 31.72 -11.12
CA VAL A 822 -2.12 30.60 -12.07
C VAL A 822 -1.38 31.13 -13.31
N PRO A 823 -0.28 30.47 -13.73
CA PRO A 823 0.39 30.83 -14.97
C PRO A 823 -0.63 30.83 -16.09
N THR A 824 -0.65 31.90 -16.89
CA THR A 824 -1.45 31.84 -18.12
C THR A 824 -0.78 30.77 -18.97
N GLU A 825 -1.46 29.66 -19.28
CA GLU A 825 -1.06 28.85 -20.43
C GLU A 825 -0.81 29.84 -21.57
N SER A 826 0.39 29.77 -22.17
CA SER A 826 0.87 30.77 -23.11
C SER A 826 -0.24 31.11 -24.10
N SER A 827 -0.36 32.38 -24.48
CA SER A 827 -1.34 32.81 -25.50
C SER A 827 -1.28 31.92 -26.75
N GLU A 828 -0.10 31.37 -27.04
CA GLU A 828 0.16 30.37 -28.08
C GLU A 828 -0.59 29.04 -27.88
N LEU A 829 -0.70 28.51 -26.65
CA LEU A 829 -1.43 27.27 -26.36
C LEU A 829 -2.95 27.48 -26.41
N ARG A 830 -3.44 28.64 -25.96
CA ARG A 830 -4.86 29.03 -26.07
C ARG A 830 -5.25 29.29 -27.52
N GLU A 831 -4.42 29.99 -28.29
CA GLU A 831 -4.60 30.15 -29.73
C GLU A 831 -4.51 28.80 -30.45
N ALA A 832 -3.59 27.92 -30.06
CA ALA A 832 -3.52 26.56 -30.61
C ALA A 832 -4.78 25.75 -30.28
N LEU A 833 -5.29 25.78 -29.05
CA LEU A 833 -6.52 25.09 -28.65
C LEU A 833 -7.77 25.69 -29.31
N ALA A 834 -7.84 27.01 -29.46
CA ALA A 834 -8.91 27.69 -30.19
C ALA A 834 -8.86 27.36 -31.68
N ARG A 835 -7.67 27.31 -32.27
CA ARG A 835 -7.41 26.91 -33.66
C ARG A 835 -7.74 25.43 -33.88
N ILE A 836 -7.37 24.53 -32.96
CA ILE A 836 -7.74 23.10 -32.98
C ILE A 836 -9.26 22.93 -32.84
N LYS A 837 -9.93 23.70 -31.97
CA LYS A 837 -11.41 23.66 -31.84
C LYS A 837 -12.10 24.21 -33.09
N ALA A 838 -11.57 25.26 -33.70
CA ALA A 838 -12.06 25.82 -34.95
C ALA A 838 -11.84 24.85 -36.13
N GLU A 839 -10.66 24.24 -36.22
CA GLU A 839 -10.33 23.20 -37.20
C GLU A 839 -11.20 21.96 -37.01
N ARG A 840 -11.49 21.53 -35.77
CA ARG A 840 -12.43 20.43 -35.49
C ARG A 840 -13.87 20.79 -35.87
N ARG A 841 -14.31 22.03 -35.64
CA ARG A 841 -15.65 22.49 -36.09
C ARG A 841 -15.72 22.57 -37.62
N ALA A 842 -14.68 23.05 -38.27
CA ALA A 842 -14.59 23.10 -39.73
C ALA A 842 -14.54 21.69 -40.35
N LYS A 843 -13.75 20.77 -39.76
CA LYS A 843 -13.63 19.38 -40.21
C LYS A 843 -14.90 18.58 -39.95
N LYS A 844 -15.62 18.88 -38.86
CA LYS A 844 -16.96 18.33 -38.60
C LYS A 844 -17.98 18.86 -39.62
N ALA A 845 -17.96 20.15 -39.95
CA ALA A 845 -18.79 20.72 -41.00
C ALA A 845 -18.44 20.19 -42.41
N GLU A 846 -17.16 19.91 -42.69
CA GLU A 846 -16.70 19.23 -43.92
C GLU A 846 -17.13 17.76 -43.96
N LEU A 847 -17.06 17.02 -42.84
CA LEU A 847 -17.57 15.64 -42.73
C LEU A 847 -19.09 15.57 -42.88
N GLU A 848 -19.81 16.59 -42.41
CA GLU A 848 -21.26 16.73 -42.55
C GLU A 848 -21.69 17.23 -43.95
N SER A 849 -20.78 17.83 -44.74
CA SER A 849 -21.06 18.36 -46.10
C SER A 849 -20.37 17.61 -47.25
N GLY A 850 -19.36 16.78 -46.98
CA GLY A 850 -18.53 16.11 -47.97
C GLY A 850 -18.82 14.61 -48.05
N GLY A 851 -19.61 14.21 -49.04
CA GLY A 851 -19.76 12.80 -49.41
C GLY A 851 -18.44 12.18 -49.88
N ALA A 852 -18.17 10.98 -49.37
CA ALA A 852 -17.20 9.96 -49.81
C ALA A 852 -16.11 10.42 -50.80
N GLY A 853 -14.91 10.67 -50.30
CA GLY A 853 -13.71 10.83 -51.13
C GLY A 853 -12.45 10.52 -50.35
N ASP A 854 -11.84 9.38 -50.67
CA ASP A 854 -10.56 8.87 -50.17
C ASP A 854 -9.50 9.97 -49.98
N THR A 855 -9.03 10.15 -48.75
CA THR A 855 -7.60 10.36 -48.47
C THR A 855 -7.31 10.10 -46.98
N LYS A 856 -6.48 9.10 -46.71
CA LYS A 856 -5.92 8.79 -45.38
C LYS A 856 -5.06 9.95 -44.86
N PRO A 857 -5.04 10.21 -43.54
CA PRO A 857 -3.91 10.89 -42.93
C PRO A 857 -3.23 10.12 -41.79
N VAL A 858 -1.95 10.50 -41.68
CA VAL A 858 -0.84 10.12 -40.80
C VAL A 858 -1.12 10.38 -39.33
#